data_AF-A0A6N9EZM8-F1
#
_entry.id   AF-A0A6N9EZM8-F1
#
_cell.length_a   1.000
_cell.length_b   1.000
_cell.length_c   1.000
_cell.angle_alpha   90.00
_cell.angle_beta   90.00
_cell.angle_gamma   90.00
#
_symmetry.space_group_name_H-M   'P 1'
#
loop_
_entity.id
_entity.type
_entity.pdbx_description
1 polymer ?
#
loop_
_entity_poly.entity_id
_entity_poly.type
_entity_poly.pdbx_seq_one_letter_code
_entity_poly.pdbx_strand_id
1 'polypeptide(L)'
;MSSTARYDVAIVGAGPVGSLCALAHARNGHSVVLLEANPNASKRLAGEWLHPPSVRILRELGIEPDEDAGCTPGKGFVVFPEDGLEPILLPYPDGRHGVAWEHERLVSRLRQAVEGEPSVDFMLNARVRSIEDDRVCFTRNGESGSVAAPLIVGADGRSSVVRQSLGLSTRPQTCSRMLGVLLHGVRLPFEGYGHVICAEPSPILIFRLGEHSVRLLVDLPAGHSTREAMGALARSYADSLPDALGSAFLEALRQRRFHAATNALRPRHNYGTSGRVLIGDAAGHYHPLTAVGMTLGFGDAFTLAHSGDSRDFARKRARETRAPELLAMGLYEVFADHRVEVAALRRTIYRQWREKPAVRDRTIRLLACEDTSVVSLGWALGTITTRAVAPEITHSYRPSAWRRTRHLAHALAVRFLSLGRGMRQLRRASGVPAKEERARETLSGAFPVSMPRPGTDPAPGRIEETDPPDASPALRSATAHLLSLQRDDGSWEGEVVWCPMLTAQYVLLHHITQQPLDPERRRLVLRSFEHTRLEGGAWGLHEHSPPHLFVTTLVYVAARLLGVERGDPLIEPARRFLQAEGVLNISTWGKFWLALVNLYDWRGVNPVLPELWRLPRRVPLHPSNWYCHTRLIYMAMAAIYPARFQAPVTPVIASLREELFGGGFADLDFAASRNRLRDADLFARPGVCLRAGYGLARWYERFGSKRLRARCTAELVDRIRWELRTTDHTSISPVSGLLNIVCLWLHDSDDADCRKALARLDGWIWEDEAAGTRVAGARSASWDTGFALQALAAVPEVEGVAEALRSGADFLRRQQIDTSFEGFRDAFRMDPKGGWCFAGAWHGWPVTDCTAEAVLGMIATDPEAASPEALGDAVRFMLRGQNRDGGFGSYESRRSAVGLEWLNPAEMFGESMTEHSHVECTASCLAAFAACRQHSPQVLSAEAAGAVERADSWLRRAQEHDGSWRGVWGVQYIYGTFFGIRGLLAAGAAPGDPALRAACRWLRDRQQPDGGWGEHHRGCVTGRYVAHDESQVIHTAWALMALLEAGDPDWTAIARGARFLIRTQDANGQWPKQDSAGVFFRTALLDYLLYRQYFPLHALALYEQRRRGRSA
;
A
#
# COMPACT_ATOMS: atom_id res chain seq x y z
N MET A 1 5.55 -70.71 8.75
CA MET A 1 5.96 -69.82 7.64
C MET A 1 4.76 -69.68 6.71
N SER A 2 3.96 -68.62 6.85
CA SER A 2 2.84 -68.36 5.94
C SER A 2 3.39 -67.86 4.60
N SER A 3 3.06 -68.53 3.50
CA SER A 3 3.54 -68.16 2.15
C SER A 3 3.03 -66.76 1.81
N THR A 4 3.94 -65.80 1.64
CA THR A 4 3.59 -64.44 1.21
C THR A 4 3.15 -64.51 -0.25
N ALA A 5 1.88 -64.19 -0.53
CA ALA A 5 1.36 -64.15 -1.89
C ALA A 5 2.14 -63.11 -2.73
N ARG A 6 2.47 -63.47 -3.97
CA ARG A 6 3.36 -62.70 -4.85
C ARG A 6 2.59 -62.23 -6.09
N TYR A 7 2.72 -60.94 -6.40
CA TYR A 7 2.09 -60.27 -7.53
C TYR A 7 3.16 -59.52 -8.33
N ASP A 8 2.85 -59.13 -9.57
CA ASP A 8 3.73 -58.28 -10.37
C ASP A 8 3.68 -56.83 -9.87
N VAL A 9 2.49 -56.37 -9.46
CA VAL A 9 2.27 -54.99 -8.99
C VAL A 9 1.39 -54.96 -7.74
N ALA A 10 1.83 -54.26 -6.69
CA ALA A 10 1.02 -53.96 -5.53
C ALA A 10 0.65 -52.47 -5.49
N ILE A 11 -0.64 -52.15 -5.52
CA ILE A 11 -1.16 -50.78 -5.54
C ILE A 11 -1.82 -50.48 -4.20
N VAL A 12 -1.37 -49.42 -3.53
CA VAL A 12 -1.88 -49.00 -2.23
C VAL A 12 -2.84 -47.83 -2.41
N GLY A 13 -4.12 -48.07 -2.14
CA GLY A 13 -5.23 -47.11 -2.24
C GLY A 13 -6.09 -47.29 -3.49
N ALA A 14 -7.37 -47.62 -3.32
CA ALA A 14 -8.36 -47.76 -4.40
C ALA A 14 -9.18 -46.48 -4.56
N GLY A 15 -8.51 -45.33 -4.57
CA GLY A 15 -9.09 -44.09 -5.08
C GLY A 15 -9.27 -44.13 -6.61
N PRO A 16 -9.68 -43.03 -7.25
CA PRO A 16 -9.90 -43.03 -8.69
C PRO A 16 -8.59 -43.32 -9.46
N VAL A 17 -7.46 -42.73 -9.04
CA VAL A 17 -6.16 -42.95 -9.66
C VAL A 17 -5.64 -44.37 -9.46
N GLY A 18 -5.75 -44.91 -8.24
CA GLY A 18 -5.27 -46.26 -7.94
C GLY A 18 -6.08 -47.37 -8.61
N SER A 19 -7.41 -47.22 -8.65
CA SER A 19 -8.30 -48.14 -9.36
C SER A 19 -8.03 -48.14 -10.87
N LEU A 20 -7.82 -46.95 -11.45
CA LEU A 20 -7.45 -46.84 -12.87
C LEU A 20 -6.06 -47.45 -13.14
N CYS A 21 -5.10 -47.25 -12.24
CA CYS A 21 -3.77 -47.85 -12.33
C CYS A 21 -3.84 -49.39 -12.30
N ALA A 22 -4.69 -49.95 -11.44
CA ALA A 22 -4.90 -51.40 -11.37
C ALA A 22 -5.43 -51.96 -12.69
N LEU A 23 -6.46 -51.32 -13.26
CA LEU A 23 -7.02 -51.70 -14.57
C LEU A 23 -6.00 -51.59 -15.70
N ALA A 24 -5.21 -50.51 -15.72
CA ALA A 24 -4.19 -50.31 -16.76
C ALA A 24 -3.08 -51.37 -16.70
N HIS A 25 -2.60 -51.72 -15.51
CA HIS A 25 -1.60 -52.78 -15.35
C HIS A 25 -2.15 -54.18 -15.65
N ALA A 26 -3.37 -54.48 -15.19
CA ALA A 26 -4.04 -55.76 -15.45
C ALA A 26 -4.24 -56.01 -16.94
N ARG A 27 -4.65 -55.00 -17.69
CA ARG A 27 -4.84 -55.09 -19.16
C ARG A 27 -3.54 -55.20 -19.94
N ASN A 28 -2.43 -54.78 -19.34
CA ASN A 28 -1.10 -55.03 -19.87
C ASN A 28 -0.54 -56.40 -19.44
N GLY A 29 -1.38 -57.28 -18.87
CA GLY A 29 -1.05 -58.67 -18.56
C GLY A 29 -0.38 -58.91 -17.21
N HIS A 30 -0.35 -57.90 -16.32
CA HIS A 30 0.25 -58.04 -14.99
C HIS A 30 -0.74 -58.62 -13.98
N SER A 31 -0.26 -59.46 -13.06
CA SER A 31 -0.99 -59.81 -11.83
C SER A 31 -0.92 -58.64 -10.82
N VAL A 32 -2.07 -58.13 -10.40
CA VAL A 32 -2.16 -56.92 -9.57
C VAL A 32 -2.85 -57.22 -8.25
N VAL A 33 -2.32 -56.70 -7.14
CA VAL A 33 -3.04 -56.61 -5.87
C VAL A 33 -3.36 -55.15 -5.56
N LEU A 34 -4.63 -54.84 -5.33
CA LEU A 34 -5.11 -53.50 -4.98
C LEU A 34 -5.60 -53.49 -3.53
N LEU A 35 -4.92 -52.76 -2.65
CA LEU A 35 -5.24 -52.71 -1.23
C LEU A 35 -5.97 -51.42 -0.86
N GLU A 36 -7.13 -51.53 -0.23
CA GLU A 36 -7.94 -50.40 0.22
C GLU A 36 -8.46 -50.56 1.64
N ALA A 37 -8.26 -49.52 2.45
CA ALA A 37 -8.66 -49.51 3.86
C ALA A 37 -10.17 -49.29 4.05
N ASN A 38 -10.82 -48.55 3.14
CA ASN A 38 -12.24 -48.20 3.22
C ASN A 38 -13.07 -48.90 2.12
N PRO A 39 -14.00 -49.80 2.50
CA PRO A 39 -14.83 -50.53 1.55
C PRO A 39 -15.77 -49.62 0.77
N ASN A 40 -16.16 -48.48 1.35
CA ASN A 40 -17.09 -47.55 0.71
C ASN A 40 -16.35 -46.51 -0.13
N ALA A 41 -16.93 -46.17 -1.29
CA ALA A 41 -16.54 -44.95 -2.00
C ALA A 41 -16.88 -43.75 -1.11
N SER A 42 -15.87 -43.00 -0.66
CA SER A 42 -16.09 -41.92 0.30
C SER A 42 -16.83 -40.74 -0.35
N LYS A 43 -17.97 -40.31 0.22
CA LYS A 43 -18.55 -38.99 -0.04
C LYS A 43 -17.60 -37.90 0.45
N ARG A 44 -16.88 -37.26 -0.47
CA ARG A 44 -15.97 -36.16 -0.17
C ARG A 44 -15.95 -35.13 -1.29
N LEU A 45 -15.73 -33.87 -0.92
CA LEU A 45 -15.44 -32.80 -1.88
C LEU A 45 -14.02 -33.00 -2.43
N ALA A 46 -13.93 -33.59 -3.60
CA ALA A 46 -12.68 -33.85 -4.31
C ALA A 46 -12.88 -33.56 -5.80
N GLY A 47 -11.92 -33.93 -6.66
CA GLY A 47 -12.03 -33.68 -8.09
C GLY A 47 -13.33 -34.26 -8.66
N GLU A 48 -14.12 -33.40 -9.30
CA GLU A 48 -15.41 -33.70 -9.95
C GLU A 48 -15.42 -33.25 -11.42
N TRP A 49 -14.28 -32.80 -11.96
CA TRP A 49 -14.13 -32.41 -13.37
C TRP A 49 -12.92 -33.12 -13.99
N LEU A 50 -13.13 -33.73 -15.16
CA LEU A 50 -12.13 -34.45 -15.93
C LEU A 50 -11.94 -33.74 -17.29
N HIS A 51 -10.70 -33.38 -17.60
CA HIS A 51 -10.35 -32.81 -18.91
C HIS A 51 -10.33 -33.90 -20.00
N PRO A 52 -10.39 -33.51 -21.30
CA PRO A 52 -10.47 -34.45 -22.42
C PRO A 52 -9.45 -35.61 -22.41
N PRO A 53 -8.18 -35.45 -21.99
CA PRO A 53 -7.24 -36.57 -21.91
C PRO A 53 -7.70 -37.69 -20.97
N SER A 54 -8.34 -37.37 -19.84
CA SER A 54 -8.88 -38.36 -18.91
C SER A 54 -10.04 -39.13 -19.52
N VAL A 55 -10.92 -38.44 -20.25
CA VAL A 55 -12.05 -39.04 -20.97
C VAL A 55 -11.55 -40.07 -21.98
N ARG A 56 -10.48 -39.73 -22.72
CA ARG A 56 -9.83 -40.66 -23.65
C ARG A 56 -9.26 -41.88 -22.92
N ILE A 57 -8.51 -41.68 -21.83
CA ILE A 57 -7.93 -42.78 -21.04
C ILE A 57 -9.02 -43.72 -20.51
N LEU A 58 -10.15 -43.18 -20.02
CA LEU A 58 -11.27 -43.98 -19.54
C LEU A 58 -11.87 -44.85 -20.67
N ARG A 59 -12.06 -44.29 -21.86
CA ARG A 59 -12.55 -45.03 -23.05
C ARG A 59 -11.58 -46.10 -23.54
N GLU A 60 -10.28 -45.80 -23.57
CA GLU A 60 -9.24 -46.81 -23.87
C GLU A 60 -9.27 -47.96 -22.85
N LEU A 61 -9.69 -47.64 -21.64
CA LEU A 61 -9.95 -48.58 -20.57
C LEU A 61 -11.41 -49.11 -20.55
N GLY A 62 -12.18 -48.98 -21.63
CA GLY A 62 -13.53 -49.54 -21.75
C GLY A 62 -14.56 -49.00 -20.74
N ILE A 63 -14.28 -47.84 -20.14
CA ILE A 63 -15.19 -47.15 -19.22
C ILE A 63 -15.75 -45.95 -19.95
N GLU A 64 -17.00 -46.04 -20.37
CA GLU A 64 -17.67 -44.96 -21.10
C GLU A 64 -18.19 -43.89 -20.11
N PRO A 65 -17.76 -42.61 -20.24
CA PRO A 65 -18.21 -41.51 -19.40
C PRO A 65 -19.37 -40.76 -20.09
N ASP A 66 -20.58 -41.31 -19.99
CA ASP A 66 -21.81 -40.78 -20.59
C ASP A 66 -22.84 -40.35 -19.53
N GLU A 67 -24.00 -39.89 -20.00
CA GLU A 67 -25.12 -39.48 -19.12
C GLU A 67 -25.67 -40.67 -18.31
N ASP A 68 -25.67 -41.88 -18.89
CA ASP A 68 -26.08 -43.12 -18.21
C ASP A 68 -25.16 -43.47 -17.03
N ALA A 69 -23.86 -43.14 -17.16
CA ALA A 69 -22.89 -43.22 -16.07
C ALA A 69 -23.01 -42.08 -15.04
N GLY A 70 -23.97 -41.15 -15.23
CA GLY A 70 -24.21 -40.00 -14.38
C GLY A 70 -23.20 -38.87 -14.57
N CYS A 71 -22.63 -38.74 -15.78
CA CYS A 71 -21.72 -37.66 -16.14
C CYS A 71 -22.46 -36.52 -16.85
N THR A 72 -21.91 -35.31 -16.78
CA THR A 72 -22.37 -34.17 -17.57
C THR A 72 -21.26 -33.65 -18.49
N PRO A 73 -21.54 -33.44 -19.79
CA PRO A 73 -20.52 -33.04 -20.75
C PRO A 73 -20.04 -31.60 -20.52
N GLY A 74 -18.73 -31.40 -20.59
CA GLY A 74 -18.05 -30.12 -20.43
C GLY A 74 -17.44 -29.63 -21.74
N LYS A 75 -17.95 -28.52 -22.29
CA LYS A 75 -17.49 -27.86 -23.52
C LYS A 75 -16.26 -26.97 -23.32
N GLY A 76 -15.91 -26.66 -22.08
CA GLY A 76 -14.78 -25.80 -21.73
C GLY A 76 -15.08 -24.98 -20.47
N PHE A 77 -14.46 -23.80 -20.37
CA PHE A 77 -14.68 -22.87 -19.27
C PHE A 77 -15.17 -21.51 -19.74
N VAL A 78 -15.78 -20.75 -18.86
CA VAL A 78 -16.09 -19.33 -19.02
C VAL A 78 -15.52 -18.59 -17.81
N VAL A 79 -14.79 -17.51 -18.06
CA VAL A 79 -14.21 -16.67 -17.01
C VAL A 79 -15.04 -15.41 -16.89
N PHE A 80 -15.47 -15.09 -15.68
CA PHE A 80 -16.16 -13.86 -15.32
C PHE A 80 -15.14 -12.96 -14.61
N PRO A 81 -14.60 -11.94 -15.30
CA PRO A 81 -13.56 -11.11 -14.73
C PRO A 81 -14.10 -10.16 -13.67
N GLU A 82 -13.24 -9.73 -12.75
CA GLU A 82 -13.55 -8.71 -11.76
C GLU A 82 -13.65 -7.29 -12.38
N ASP A 83 -13.31 -7.14 -13.66
CA ASP A 83 -13.30 -5.85 -14.37
C ASP A 83 -14.70 -5.37 -14.79
N GLY A 84 -15.75 -6.16 -14.54
CA GLY A 84 -17.14 -5.83 -14.87
C GLY A 84 -17.47 -5.90 -16.36
N LEU A 85 -16.53 -6.33 -17.21
CA LEU A 85 -16.74 -6.52 -18.65
C LEU A 85 -17.29 -7.92 -18.95
N GLU A 86 -17.74 -8.12 -20.19
CA GLU A 86 -18.36 -9.36 -20.66
C GLU A 86 -17.55 -10.64 -20.35
N PRO A 87 -18.23 -11.76 -19.99
CA PRO A 87 -17.61 -13.04 -19.74
C PRO A 87 -16.79 -13.58 -20.93
N ILE A 88 -15.69 -14.28 -20.64
CA ILE A 88 -14.74 -14.77 -21.63
C ILE A 88 -14.88 -16.28 -21.76
N LEU A 89 -15.43 -16.76 -22.88
CA LEU A 89 -15.52 -18.20 -23.16
C LEU A 89 -14.15 -18.75 -23.57
N LEU A 90 -13.81 -19.92 -23.03
CA LEU A 90 -12.63 -20.74 -23.29
C LEU A 90 -13.08 -22.17 -23.68
N PRO A 91 -13.60 -22.38 -24.90
CA PRO A 91 -14.06 -23.70 -25.35
C PRO A 91 -12.87 -24.65 -25.54
N TYR A 92 -13.09 -25.94 -25.27
CA TYR A 92 -12.14 -26.95 -25.72
C TYR A 92 -12.11 -27.00 -27.24
N PRO A 93 -10.92 -27.18 -27.83
CA PRO A 93 -10.78 -27.19 -29.28
C PRO A 93 -11.28 -28.48 -29.91
N ASP A 94 -11.48 -28.43 -31.22
CA ASP A 94 -11.70 -29.60 -32.09
C ASP A 94 -12.93 -30.45 -31.70
N GLY A 95 -13.93 -29.83 -31.06
CA GLY A 95 -15.16 -30.51 -30.60
C GLY A 95 -14.93 -31.50 -29.45
N ARG A 96 -13.79 -31.43 -28.77
CA ARG A 96 -13.50 -32.29 -27.62
C ARG A 96 -14.28 -31.83 -26.39
N HIS A 97 -14.56 -32.78 -25.51
CA HIS A 97 -15.30 -32.53 -24.29
C HIS A 97 -14.58 -33.11 -23.07
N GLY A 98 -14.60 -32.35 -21.98
CA GLY A 98 -14.39 -32.90 -20.65
C GLY A 98 -15.70 -33.45 -20.09
N VAL A 99 -15.68 -33.95 -18.86
CA VAL A 99 -16.88 -34.38 -18.15
C VAL A 99 -16.83 -33.93 -16.70
N ALA A 100 -17.97 -33.52 -16.15
CA ALA A 100 -18.17 -33.43 -14.72
C ALA A 100 -18.75 -34.75 -14.21
N TRP A 101 -18.17 -35.30 -13.15
CA TRP A 101 -18.56 -36.60 -12.59
C TRP A 101 -18.43 -36.57 -11.07
N GLU A 102 -19.53 -36.81 -10.37
CA GLU A 102 -19.53 -36.86 -8.91
C GLU A 102 -18.50 -37.88 -8.39
N HIS A 103 -17.65 -37.44 -7.46
CA HIS A 103 -16.47 -38.20 -7.05
C HIS A 103 -16.79 -39.62 -6.57
N GLU A 104 -17.86 -39.78 -5.78
CA GLU A 104 -18.30 -41.08 -5.28
C GLU A 104 -18.69 -42.01 -6.44
N ARG A 105 -19.46 -41.52 -7.42
CA ARG A 105 -19.90 -42.29 -8.59
C ARG A 105 -18.72 -42.72 -9.46
N LEU A 106 -17.78 -41.81 -9.71
CA LEU A 106 -16.55 -42.11 -10.45
C LEU A 106 -15.75 -43.23 -9.77
N VAL A 107 -15.54 -43.13 -8.45
CA VAL A 107 -14.79 -44.15 -7.69
C VAL A 107 -15.53 -45.48 -7.69
N SER A 108 -16.84 -45.47 -7.45
CA SER A 108 -17.66 -46.69 -7.49
C SER A 108 -17.62 -47.37 -8.85
N ARG A 109 -17.71 -46.61 -9.94
CA ARG A 109 -17.66 -47.15 -11.30
C ARG A 109 -16.29 -47.76 -11.61
N LEU A 110 -15.20 -47.11 -11.20
CA LEU A 110 -13.85 -47.63 -11.35
C LEU A 110 -13.61 -48.88 -10.50
N ARG A 111 -14.10 -48.92 -9.26
CA ARG A 111 -14.01 -50.10 -8.39
C ARG A 111 -14.83 -51.27 -8.94
N GLN A 112 -16.02 -51.01 -9.47
CA GLN A 112 -16.84 -52.03 -10.14
C GLN A 112 -16.11 -52.62 -11.35
N ALA A 113 -15.42 -51.79 -12.14
CA ALA A 113 -14.59 -52.27 -13.24
C ALA A 113 -13.41 -53.11 -12.75
N VAL A 114 -12.79 -52.74 -11.62
CA VAL A 114 -11.73 -53.53 -10.97
C VAL A 114 -12.25 -54.88 -10.48
N GLU A 115 -13.43 -54.93 -9.85
CA GLU A 115 -14.06 -56.17 -9.38
C GLU A 115 -14.37 -57.14 -10.53
N GLY A 116 -14.63 -56.60 -11.73
CA GLY A 116 -14.85 -57.39 -12.94
C GLY A 116 -13.58 -57.86 -13.66
N GLU A 117 -12.38 -57.48 -13.19
CA GLU A 117 -11.11 -57.79 -13.85
C GLU A 117 -10.40 -58.97 -13.16
N PRO A 118 -10.33 -60.17 -13.77
CA PRO A 118 -9.81 -61.39 -13.11
C PRO A 118 -8.35 -61.31 -12.66
N SER A 119 -7.55 -60.44 -13.29
CA SER A 119 -6.12 -60.28 -12.99
C SER A 119 -5.84 -59.34 -11.82
N VAL A 120 -6.88 -58.76 -11.21
CA VAL A 120 -6.77 -57.90 -10.03
C VAL A 120 -7.33 -58.57 -8.78
N ASP A 121 -6.49 -58.82 -7.80
CA ASP A 121 -6.90 -59.18 -6.44
C ASP A 121 -7.24 -57.91 -5.65
N PHE A 122 -8.54 -57.60 -5.56
CA PHE A 122 -9.04 -56.42 -4.88
C PHE A 122 -9.29 -56.68 -3.38
N MET A 123 -8.36 -56.24 -2.54
CA MET A 123 -8.40 -56.43 -1.09
C MET A 123 -9.03 -55.24 -0.37
N LEU A 124 -10.34 -55.33 -0.12
CA LEU A 124 -11.06 -54.40 0.75
C LEU A 124 -10.78 -54.64 2.23
N ASN A 125 -10.97 -53.56 3.01
CA ASN A 125 -10.66 -53.48 4.44
C ASN A 125 -9.19 -53.72 4.78
N ALA A 126 -8.29 -53.61 3.80
CA ALA A 126 -6.85 -53.81 3.95
C ALA A 126 -6.15 -52.46 4.16
N ARG A 127 -5.84 -52.13 5.42
CA ARG A 127 -5.10 -50.92 5.79
C ARG A 127 -3.60 -51.19 5.80
N VAL A 128 -2.89 -50.68 4.80
CA VAL A 128 -1.42 -50.72 4.75
C VAL A 128 -0.81 -49.93 5.91
N ARG A 129 0.21 -50.50 6.55
CA ARG A 129 0.89 -49.94 7.75
C ARG A 129 2.33 -49.55 7.47
N SER A 130 3.07 -50.40 6.76
CA SER A 130 4.47 -50.22 6.42
C SER A 130 4.78 -50.86 5.06
N ILE A 131 5.88 -50.41 4.45
CA ILE A 131 6.50 -51.04 3.29
C ILE A 131 7.90 -51.47 3.72
N GLU A 132 8.19 -52.76 3.60
CA GLU A 132 9.46 -53.40 3.98
C GLU A 132 10.03 -54.07 2.73
N ASP A 133 11.11 -53.53 2.17
CA ASP A 133 11.67 -53.96 0.88
C ASP A 133 10.64 -54.05 -0.27
N ASP A 134 10.35 -55.25 -0.77
CA ASP A 134 9.35 -55.57 -1.79
C ASP A 134 8.03 -56.07 -1.20
N ARG A 135 7.84 -55.94 0.12
CA ARG A 135 6.65 -56.39 0.86
C ARG A 135 5.78 -55.23 1.33
N VAL A 136 4.47 -55.37 1.11
CA VAL A 136 3.43 -54.47 1.62
C VAL A 136 2.79 -55.12 2.85
N CYS A 137 2.99 -54.52 4.03
CA CYS A 137 2.43 -55.00 5.29
C CYS A 137 1.12 -54.27 5.59
N PHE A 138 0.04 -55.01 5.86
CA PHE A 138 -1.30 -54.45 6.08
C PHE A 138 -2.05 -55.15 7.22
N THR A 139 -3.09 -54.48 7.72
CA THR A 139 -4.08 -55.08 8.61
C THR A 139 -5.40 -55.21 7.86
N ARG A 140 -5.96 -56.41 7.79
CA ARG A 140 -7.27 -56.69 7.17
C ARG A 140 -8.19 -57.34 8.19
N ASN A 141 -9.36 -56.75 8.42
CA ASN A 141 -10.34 -57.23 9.41
C ASN A 141 -9.77 -57.50 10.83
N GLY A 142 -8.72 -56.77 11.23
CA GLY A 142 -8.04 -56.94 12.52
C GLY A 142 -6.82 -57.86 12.50
N GLU A 143 -6.59 -58.60 11.42
CA GLU A 143 -5.46 -59.52 11.26
C GLU A 143 -4.33 -58.89 10.45
N SER A 144 -3.09 -59.17 10.82
CA SER A 144 -1.90 -58.71 10.08
C SER A 144 -1.60 -59.65 8.91
N GLY A 145 -1.39 -59.07 7.73
CA GLY A 145 -1.03 -59.77 6.50
C GLY A 145 0.09 -59.06 5.74
N SER A 146 0.66 -59.75 4.76
CA SER A 146 1.67 -59.17 3.87
C SER A 146 1.57 -59.78 2.48
N VAL A 147 1.85 -58.99 1.44
CA VAL A 147 2.04 -59.44 0.05
C VAL A 147 3.39 -58.96 -0.46
N ALA A 148 3.96 -59.63 -1.47
CA ALA A 148 5.21 -59.24 -2.11
C ALA A 148 4.96 -58.85 -3.57
N ALA A 149 5.56 -57.75 -4.01
CA ALA A 149 5.55 -57.33 -5.42
C ALA A 149 6.83 -56.56 -5.77
N PRO A 150 7.43 -56.83 -6.94
CA PRO A 150 8.62 -56.10 -7.39
C PRO A 150 8.32 -54.62 -7.65
N LEU A 151 7.06 -54.25 -7.94
CA LEU A 151 6.61 -52.87 -8.09
C LEU A 151 5.50 -52.54 -7.08
N ILE A 152 5.75 -51.58 -6.20
CA ILE A 152 4.79 -51.04 -5.23
C ILE A 152 4.41 -49.62 -5.63
N VAL A 153 3.12 -49.37 -5.85
CA VAL A 153 2.58 -48.09 -6.30
C VAL A 153 1.80 -47.42 -5.16
N GLY A 154 2.24 -46.22 -4.76
CA GLY A 154 1.52 -45.38 -3.81
C GLY A 154 0.48 -44.51 -4.50
N ALA A 155 -0.80 -44.84 -4.30
CA ALA A 155 -1.98 -44.11 -4.77
C ALA A 155 -2.95 -43.72 -3.63
N ASP A 156 -2.49 -43.79 -2.39
CA ASP A 156 -3.22 -43.62 -1.12
C ASP A 156 -3.32 -42.15 -0.65
N GLY A 157 -3.15 -41.21 -1.59
CA GLY A 157 -3.45 -39.80 -1.41
C GLY A 157 -2.44 -39.04 -0.52
N ARG A 158 -2.90 -37.94 0.09
CA ARG A 158 -2.03 -36.92 0.72
C ARG A 158 -1.22 -37.42 1.92
N SER A 159 -1.72 -38.46 2.59
CA SER A 159 -1.12 -39.09 3.78
C SER A 159 -0.39 -40.40 3.45
N SER A 160 0.00 -40.59 2.19
CA SER A 160 0.55 -41.85 1.66
C SER A 160 1.60 -42.52 2.54
N VAL A 161 1.38 -43.80 2.85
CA VAL A 161 2.31 -44.67 3.57
C VAL A 161 3.50 -45.05 2.68
N VAL A 162 3.25 -45.29 1.39
CA VAL A 162 4.31 -45.57 0.41
C VAL A 162 5.26 -44.37 0.32
N ARG A 163 4.73 -43.14 0.33
CA ARG A 163 5.55 -41.92 0.39
C ARG A 163 6.42 -41.85 1.65
N GLN A 164 5.88 -42.21 2.82
CA GLN A 164 6.63 -42.24 4.07
C GLN A 164 7.78 -43.26 4.02
N SER A 165 7.54 -44.42 3.42
CA SER A 165 8.56 -45.47 3.26
C SER A 165 9.77 -45.03 2.40
N LEU A 166 9.60 -43.96 1.63
CA LEU A 166 10.64 -43.35 0.80
C LEU A 166 11.40 -42.23 1.54
N GLY A 167 11.14 -42.03 2.83
CA GLY A 167 11.72 -40.94 3.63
C GLY A 167 11.20 -39.56 3.26
N LEU A 168 10.10 -39.47 2.51
CA LEU A 168 9.54 -38.20 2.05
C LEU A 168 8.49 -37.67 3.04
N SER A 169 8.56 -36.37 3.34
CA SER A 169 7.60 -35.70 4.23
C SER A 169 6.15 -35.83 3.76
N THR A 170 5.25 -36.06 4.72
CA THR A 170 3.79 -36.09 4.55
C THR A 170 3.07 -34.88 5.10
N ARG A 171 3.77 -33.86 5.62
CA ARG A 171 3.16 -32.59 6.06
C ARG A 171 2.95 -31.66 4.87
N PRO A 172 1.70 -31.35 4.45
CA PRO A 172 1.46 -30.43 3.34
C PRO A 172 1.46 -28.97 3.84
N GLN A 173 1.74 -28.02 2.95
CA GLN A 173 1.58 -26.59 3.26
C GLN A 173 0.16 -26.16 2.90
N THR A 174 -0.64 -25.78 3.90
CA THR A 174 -2.00 -25.26 3.67
C THR A 174 -1.93 -23.95 2.89
N CYS A 175 -2.74 -23.82 1.86
CA CYS A 175 -2.85 -22.58 1.07
C CYS A 175 -4.23 -21.92 1.20
N SER A 176 -5.31 -22.69 1.19
CA SER A 176 -6.67 -22.17 1.30
C SER A 176 -7.63 -23.25 1.79
N ARG A 177 -8.92 -22.94 1.90
CA ARG A 177 -10.00 -23.91 2.15
C ARG A 177 -11.04 -23.77 1.04
N MET A 178 -11.46 -24.88 0.46
CA MET A 178 -12.55 -24.92 -0.51
C MET A 178 -13.87 -25.22 0.19
N LEU A 179 -14.88 -24.41 -0.07
CA LEU A 179 -16.25 -24.63 0.36
C LEU A 179 -17.09 -25.11 -0.83
N GLY A 180 -17.50 -26.37 -0.82
CA GLY A 180 -18.33 -26.97 -1.85
C GLY A 180 -19.80 -26.98 -1.46
N VAL A 181 -20.62 -26.35 -2.29
CA VAL A 181 -22.07 -26.20 -2.13
C VAL A 181 -22.77 -26.89 -3.30
N LEU A 182 -23.87 -27.60 -3.03
CA LEU A 182 -24.71 -28.19 -4.08
C LEU A 182 -25.98 -27.37 -4.23
N LEU A 183 -26.18 -26.77 -5.39
CA LEU A 183 -27.36 -25.99 -5.73
C LEU A 183 -28.32 -26.84 -6.56
N HIS A 184 -29.61 -26.72 -6.29
CA HIS A 184 -30.66 -27.47 -7.00
C HIS A 184 -31.62 -26.53 -7.73
N GLY A 185 -32.12 -26.94 -8.90
CA GLY A 185 -33.15 -26.19 -9.62
C GLY A 185 -32.68 -24.86 -10.24
N VAL A 186 -31.37 -24.64 -10.34
CA VAL A 186 -30.78 -23.43 -10.93
C VAL A 186 -30.24 -23.68 -12.34
N ARG A 187 -30.36 -22.68 -13.21
CA ARG A 187 -29.74 -22.65 -14.54
C ARG A 187 -28.39 -21.93 -14.49
N LEU A 188 -27.42 -22.42 -15.25
CA LEU A 188 -26.14 -21.74 -15.43
C LEU A 188 -26.24 -20.74 -16.59
N PRO A 189 -25.54 -19.59 -16.51
CA PRO A 189 -25.47 -18.63 -17.62
C PRO A 189 -24.95 -19.25 -18.92
N PHE A 190 -23.98 -20.17 -18.82
CA PHE A 190 -23.41 -20.88 -19.95
C PHE A 190 -23.47 -22.40 -19.70
N GLU A 191 -24.59 -23.03 -20.05
CA GLU A 191 -24.75 -24.49 -19.88
C GLU A 191 -23.70 -25.29 -20.67
N GLY A 192 -23.19 -26.34 -20.03
CA GLY A 192 -22.08 -27.14 -20.54
C GLY A 192 -20.69 -26.52 -20.34
N TYR A 193 -20.55 -25.37 -19.69
CA TYR A 193 -19.25 -24.78 -19.34
C TYR A 193 -19.00 -24.77 -17.82
N GLY A 194 -17.75 -24.95 -17.42
CA GLY A 194 -17.30 -24.60 -16.07
C GLY A 194 -17.14 -23.08 -15.96
N HIS A 195 -17.62 -22.47 -14.88
CA HIS A 195 -17.56 -21.03 -14.67
C HIS A 195 -16.47 -20.74 -13.66
N VAL A 196 -15.57 -19.82 -13.99
CA VAL A 196 -14.56 -19.27 -13.09
C VAL A 196 -14.94 -17.83 -12.82
N ILE A 197 -15.44 -17.54 -11.63
CA ILE A 197 -15.77 -16.19 -11.20
C ILE A 197 -14.56 -15.63 -10.47
N CYS A 198 -13.92 -14.61 -11.03
CA CYS A 198 -12.84 -13.89 -10.38
C CYS A 198 -13.45 -12.95 -9.34
N ALA A 199 -13.83 -13.49 -8.19
CA ALA A 199 -14.44 -12.76 -7.08
C ALA A 199 -13.41 -12.39 -6.00
N GLU A 200 -13.78 -11.46 -5.12
CA GLU A 200 -13.05 -11.13 -3.89
C GLU A 200 -13.71 -11.80 -2.67
N PRO A 201 -12.93 -12.28 -1.67
CA PRO A 201 -11.46 -12.26 -1.62
C PRO A 201 -10.77 -13.33 -2.46
N SER A 202 -11.49 -14.29 -3.07
CA SER A 202 -10.88 -15.35 -3.89
C SER A 202 -11.87 -15.97 -4.89
N PRO A 203 -11.40 -16.70 -5.92
CA PRO A 203 -12.26 -17.13 -7.02
C PRO A 203 -13.31 -18.19 -6.65
N ILE A 204 -14.41 -18.21 -7.40
CA ILE A 204 -15.49 -19.21 -7.32
C ILE A 204 -15.49 -20.08 -8.58
N LEU A 205 -15.69 -21.39 -8.43
CA LEU A 205 -15.90 -22.32 -9.55
C LEU A 205 -17.32 -22.85 -9.55
N ILE A 206 -17.95 -22.93 -10.72
CA ILE A 206 -19.33 -23.42 -10.84
C ILE A 206 -19.47 -24.34 -12.05
N PHE A 207 -20.07 -25.51 -11.88
CA PHE A 207 -20.34 -26.40 -13.02
C PHE A 207 -21.54 -27.33 -12.76
N ARG A 208 -22.15 -27.77 -13.86
CA ARG A 208 -23.27 -28.72 -13.87
C ARG A 208 -22.76 -30.10 -13.47
N LEU A 209 -23.32 -30.69 -12.41
CA LEU A 209 -22.97 -32.05 -11.95
C LEU A 209 -24.01 -33.10 -12.37
N GLY A 210 -25.24 -32.68 -12.66
CA GLY A 210 -26.36 -33.52 -13.10
C GLY A 210 -27.55 -32.66 -13.52
N GLU A 211 -28.60 -33.25 -14.09
CA GLU A 211 -29.74 -32.55 -14.72
C GLU A 211 -30.28 -31.39 -13.87
N HIS A 212 -30.42 -31.60 -12.56
CA HIS A 212 -30.96 -30.60 -11.63
C HIS A 212 -29.97 -30.12 -10.57
N SER A 213 -28.68 -30.43 -10.70
CA SER A 213 -27.66 -30.13 -9.67
C SER A 213 -26.44 -29.40 -10.23
N VAL A 214 -26.09 -28.29 -9.57
CA VAL A 214 -24.90 -27.48 -9.86
C VAL A 214 -23.96 -27.51 -8.66
N ARG A 215 -22.68 -27.82 -8.91
CA ARG A 215 -21.62 -27.67 -7.92
C ARG A 215 -21.12 -26.24 -7.96
N LEU A 216 -21.07 -25.60 -6.80
CA LEU A 216 -20.41 -24.32 -6.58
C LEU A 216 -19.28 -24.49 -5.56
N LEU A 217 -18.08 -24.06 -5.89
CA LEU A 217 -16.87 -24.15 -5.06
C LEU A 217 -16.36 -22.74 -4.78
N VAL A 218 -16.37 -22.34 -3.51
CA VAL A 218 -15.82 -21.05 -3.07
C VAL A 218 -14.44 -21.29 -2.47
N ASP A 219 -13.40 -20.65 -3.01
CA ASP A 219 -12.10 -20.63 -2.34
C ASP A 219 -12.18 -19.71 -1.10
N LEU A 220 -11.40 -20.02 -0.07
CA LEU A 220 -11.29 -19.22 1.15
C LEU A 220 -9.82 -19.11 1.49
N PRO A 221 -9.20 -17.92 1.42
CA PRO A 221 -7.77 -17.76 1.68
C PRO A 221 -7.36 -18.25 3.07
N ALA A 222 -6.09 -18.64 3.22
CA ALA A 222 -5.52 -19.00 4.52
C ALA A 222 -5.75 -17.87 5.56
N GLY A 223 -6.29 -18.23 6.72
CA GLY A 223 -6.67 -17.27 7.77
C GLY A 223 -8.18 -17.15 7.95
N HIS A 224 -8.98 -17.47 6.92
CA HIS A 224 -10.44 -17.42 7.03
C HIS A 224 -11.06 -18.72 7.54
N SER A 225 -12.06 -18.60 8.42
CA SER A 225 -12.79 -19.75 8.95
C SER A 225 -14.03 -20.09 8.11
N THR A 226 -14.46 -21.36 8.13
CA THR A 226 -15.73 -21.76 7.50
C THR A 226 -16.93 -21.04 8.12
N ARG A 227 -16.82 -20.56 9.37
CA ARG A 227 -17.84 -19.75 10.04
C ARG A 227 -17.93 -18.35 9.43
N GLU A 228 -16.80 -17.71 9.12
CA GLU A 228 -16.76 -16.41 8.43
C GLU A 228 -17.35 -16.49 7.02
N ALA A 229 -17.05 -17.58 6.31
CA ALA A 229 -17.62 -17.88 4.99
C ALA A 229 -19.16 -17.99 5.01
N MET A 230 -19.73 -18.51 6.10
CA MET A 230 -21.18 -18.60 6.31
C MET A 230 -21.81 -17.29 6.83
N GLY A 231 -21.00 -16.35 7.31
CA GLY A 231 -21.44 -15.10 7.92
C GLY A 231 -21.19 -13.91 6.99
N ALA A 232 -20.21 -13.09 7.34
CA ALA A 232 -19.93 -11.82 6.67
C ALA A 232 -19.57 -11.97 5.17
N LEU A 233 -18.88 -13.05 4.79
CA LEU A 233 -18.43 -13.24 3.40
C LEU A 233 -19.51 -13.83 2.48
N ALA A 234 -20.55 -14.47 3.04
CA ALA A 234 -21.58 -15.15 2.25
C ALA A 234 -22.29 -14.21 1.27
N ARG A 235 -22.61 -12.99 1.73
CA ARG A 235 -23.25 -11.97 0.87
C ARG A 235 -22.29 -11.46 -0.20
N SER A 236 -21.03 -11.19 0.14
CA SER A 236 -20.06 -10.69 -0.84
C SER A 236 -19.82 -11.68 -1.98
N TYR A 237 -19.79 -12.98 -1.68
CA TYR A 237 -19.71 -14.01 -2.72
C TYR A 237 -21.03 -14.12 -3.51
N ALA A 238 -22.18 -14.01 -2.84
CA ALA A 238 -23.48 -14.02 -3.52
C ALA A 238 -23.64 -12.85 -4.50
N ASP A 239 -23.17 -11.66 -4.15
CA ASP A 239 -23.22 -10.45 -4.99
C ASP A 239 -22.31 -10.56 -6.22
N SER A 240 -21.29 -11.43 -6.16
CA SER A 240 -20.40 -11.72 -7.30
C SER A 240 -20.99 -12.77 -8.24
N LEU A 241 -22.10 -13.40 -7.87
CA LEU A 241 -22.80 -14.41 -8.66
C LEU A 241 -23.99 -13.77 -9.38
N PRO A 242 -24.40 -14.29 -10.55
CA PRO A 242 -25.69 -13.95 -11.14
C PRO A 242 -26.85 -14.18 -10.14
N ASP A 243 -27.84 -13.29 -10.11
CA ASP A 243 -28.88 -13.20 -9.06
C ASP A 243 -29.52 -14.54 -8.64
N ALA A 244 -29.84 -15.39 -9.61
CA ALA A 244 -30.44 -16.71 -9.36
C ALA A 244 -29.47 -17.68 -8.65
N LEU A 245 -28.17 -17.62 -8.97
CA LEU A 245 -27.13 -18.42 -8.32
C LEU A 245 -26.78 -17.87 -6.94
N GLY A 246 -26.72 -16.54 -6.79
CA GLY A 246 -26.48 -15.88 -5.49
C GLY A 246 -27.55 -16.23 -4.46
N SER A 247 -28.83 -16.15 -4.85
CA SER A 247 -29.96 -16.49 -3.97
C SER A 247 -29.95 -17.96 -3.53
N ALA A 248 -29.75 -18.87 -4.48
CA ALA A 248 -29.67 -20.31 -4.19
C ALA A 248 -28.43 -20.65 -3.33
N PHE A 249 -27.31 -19.97 -3.54
CA PHE A 249 -26.10 -20.12 -2.75
C PHE A 249 -26.33 -19.73 -1.28
N LEU A 250 -26.91 -18.56 -1.03
CA LEU A 250 -27.24 -18.11 0.33
C LEU A 250 -28.19 -19.10 1.02
N GLU A 251 -29.19 -19.61 0.30
CA GLU A 251 -30.13 -20.58 0.86
C GLU A 251 -29.47 -21.92 1.21
N ALA A 252 -28.61 -22.43 0.33
CA ALA A 252 -27.86 -23.65 0.60
C ALA A 252 -26.92 -23.50 1.82
N LEU A 253 -26.31 -22.32 2.01
CA LEU A 253 -25.52 -22.02 3.21
C LEU A 253 -26.37 -21.97 4.48
N ARG A 254 -27.56 -21.35 4.45
CA ARG A 254 -28.49 -21.33 5.60
C ARG A 254 -28.91 -22.73 6.03
N GLN A 255 -29.21 -23.60 5.06
CA GLN A 255 -29.57 -25.00 5.31
C GLN A 255 -28.36 -25.87 5.69
N ARG A 256 -27.15 -25.30 5.80
CA ARG A 256 -25.88 -25.98 6.07
C ARG A 256 -25.58 -27.11 5.07
N ARG A 257 -26.01 -26.96 3.82
CA ARG A 257 -25.81 -27.94 2.73
C ARG A 257 -24.49 -27.71 2.01
N PHE A 258 -23.38 -27.83 2.73
CA PHE A 258 -22.04 -27.66 2.16
C PHE A 258 -21.01 -28.59 2.81
N HIS A 259 -19.87 -28.76 2.12
CA HIS A 259 -18.70 -29.45 2.64
C HIS A 259 -17.47 -28.55 2.52
N ALA A 260 -16.58 -28.60 3.51
CA ALA A 260 -15.31 -27.87 3.47
C ALA A 260 -14.15 -28.85 3.30
N ALA A 261 -13.20 -28.51 2.43
CA ALA A 261 -11.97 -29.25 2.24
C ALA A 261 -10.76 -28.31 2.32
N THR A 262 -9.71 -28.71 3.02
CA THR A 262 -8.46 -27.92 3.04
C THR A 262 -7.71 -28.09 1.72
N ASN A 263 -7.36 -26.97 1.09
CA ASN A 263 -6.44 -26.94 -0.03
C ASN A 263 -5.03 -26.81 0.52
N ALA A 264 -4.19 -27.72 0.08
CA ALA A 264 -2.79 -27.68 0.43
C ALA A 264 -1.98 -27.82 -0.84
N LEU A 265 -0.74 -27.34 -0.79
CA LEU A 265 0.17 -27.39 -1.92
C LEU A 265 1.36 -28.27 -1.55
N ARG A 266 1.65 -29.22 -2.44
CA ARG A 266 2.85 -30.04 -2.40
C ARG A 266 3.34 -30.27 -3.82
N PRO A 267 4.45 -29.63 -4.24
CA PRO A 267 5.01 -29.87 -5.55
C PRO A 267 5.23 -31.36 -5.78
N ARG A 268 4.90 -31.82 -6.99
CA ARG A 268 5.09 -33.22 -7.36
C ARG A 268 6.57 -33.57 -7.30
N HIS A 269 6.87 -34.66 -6.61
CA HIS A 269 8.19 -35.24 -6.60
C HIS A 269 8.35 -36.19 -7.80
N ASN A 270 9.52 -36.17 -8.42
CA ASN A 270 9.95 -37.19 -9.39
C ASN A 270 10.53 -38.40 -8.65
N TYR A 271 9.88 -38.86 -7.59
CA TYR A 271 10.41 -39.94 -6.79
C TYR A 271 9.83 -41.29 -7.24
N GLY A 272 10.73 -42.20 -7.58
CA GLY A 272 10.50 -43.62 -7.76
C GLY A 272 11.83 -44.36 -7.68
N THR A 273 11.86 -45.51 -7.02
CA THR A 273 12.98 -46.47 -7.10
C THR A 273 12.66 -47.52 -8.17
N SER A 274 13.54 -48.50 -8.38
CA SER A 274 13.22 -49.65 -9.25
C SER A 274 11.97 -50.42 -8.79
N GLY A 275 11.60 -50.34 -7.51
CA GLY A 275 10.47 -51.10 -6.96
C GLY A 275 9.39 -50.30 -6.22
N ARG A 276 9.48 -48.97 -6.12
CA ARG A 276 8.45 -48.14 -5.45
C ARG A 276 8.20 -46.86 -6.23
N VAL A 277 6.95 -46.57 -6.57
CA VAL A 277 6.55 -45.41 -7.40
C VAL A 277 5.37 -44.67 -6.77
N LEU A 278 5.34 -43.34 -6.87
CA LEU A 278 4.22 -42.51 -6.39
C LEU A 278 3.44 -41.93 -7.56
N ILE A 279 2.11 -42.00 -7.51
CA ILE A 279 1.20 -41.42 -8.51
C ILE A 279 0.09 -40.58 -7.84
N GLY A 280 -0.60 -39.75 -8.61
CA GLY A 280 -1.69 -38.90 -8.10
C GLY A 280 -1.24 -38.00 -6.93
N ASP A 281 -2.13 -37.78 -5.96
CA ASP A 281 -1.90 -36.91 -4.80
C ASP A 281 -0.78 -37.39 -3.87
N ALA A 282 -0.41 -38.68 -3.92
CA ALA A 282 0.72 -39.23 -3.18
C ALA A 282 2.07 -38.69 -3.72
N ALA A 283 2.14 -38.48 -5.03
CA ALA A 283 3.31 -37.87 -5.67
C ALA A 283 3.41 -36.36 -5.41
N GLY A 284 2.26 -35.68 -5.33
CA GLY A 284 2.09 -34.26 -5.01
C GLY A 284 0.75 -33.73 -5.52
N HIS A 285 0.32 -32.60 -4.98
CA HIS A 285 -1.00 -32.02 -5.20
C HIS A 285 -0.94 -30.49 -5.24
N TYR A 286 -1.89 -29.88 -5.96
CA TYR A 286 -1.96 -28.44 -6.24
C TYR A 286 -3.30 -27.85 -5.81
N HIS A 287 -3.41 -26.53 -5.93
CA HIS A 287 -4.70 -25.86 -5.78
C HIS A 287 -5.70 -26.38 -6.85
N PRO A 288 -6.95 -26.72 -6.47
CA PRO A 288 -7.91 -27.35 -7.38
C PRO A 288 -8.53 -26.42 -8.43
N LEU A 289 -8.15 -25.13 -8.47
CA LEU A 289 -8.73 -24.10 -9.35
C LEU A 289 -8.84 -24.54 -10.81
N THR A 290 -7.81 -25.18 -11.34
CA THR A 290 -7.73 -25.56 -12.74
C THR A 290 -8.23 -26.97 -13.03
N ALA A 291 -8.73 -27.71 -12.03
CA ALA A 291 -9.24 -29.08 -12.18
C ALA A 291 -8.26 -30.12 -12.79
N VAL A 292 -6.95 -29.82 -12.86
CA VAL A 292 -5.96 -30.71 -13.51
C VAL A 292 -5.58 -31.95 -12.69
N GLY A 293 -5.80 -31.94 -11.37
CA GLY A 293 -5.25 -32.94 -10.45
C GLY A 293 -5.58 -34.40 -10.81
N MET A 294 -6.86 -34.70 -11.08
CA MET A 294 -7.26 -36.04 -11.51
C MET A 294 -6.75 -36.41 -12.89
N THR A 295 -6.70 -35.44 -13.81
CA THR A 295 -6.22 -35.67 -15.17
C THR A 295 -4.75 -36.02 -15.19
N LEU A 296 -3.93 -35.33 -14.41
CA LEU A 296 -2.53 -35.67 -14.21
C LEU A 296 -2.37 -37.02 -13.51
N GLY A 297 -3.22 -37.34 -12.53
CA GLY A 297 -3.20 -38.63 -11.84
C GLY A 297 -3.53 -39.80 -12.76
N PHE A 298 -4.53 -39.67 -13.63
CA PHE A 298 -4.88 -40.68 -14.64
C PHE A 298 -3.77 -40.83 -15.67
N GLY A 299 -3.17 -39.71 -16.09
CA GLY A 299 -1.96 -39.70 -16.91
C GLY A 299 -0.82 -40.47 -16.26
N ASP A 300 -0.53 -40.26 -14.97
CA ASP A 300 0.51 -41.03 -14.28
C ASP A 300 0.23 -42.53 -14.30
N ALA A 301 -0.99 -42.93 -13.94
CA ALA A 301 -1.40 -44.31 -13.84
C ALA A 301 -1.27 -45.02 -15.19
N PHE A 302 -1.75 -44.37 -16.25
CA PHE A 302 -1.68 -44.88 -17.61
C PHE A 302 -0.24 -44.92 -18.12
N THR A 303 0.54 -43.84 -17.95
CA THR A 303 1.94 -43.78 -18.38
C THR A 303 2.80 -44.79 -17.62
N LEU A 304 2.55 -45.04 -16.33
CA LEU A 304 3.26 -46.04 -15.53
C LEU A 304 3.03 -47.45 -16.08
N ALA A 305 1.78 -47.81 -16.39
CA ALA A 305 1.44 -49.12 -16.94
C ALA A 305 2.09 -49.39 -18.31
N HIS A 306 2.44 -48.33 -19.06
CA HIS A 306 3.06 -48.40 -20.39
C HIS A 306 4.54 -47.98 -20.40
N SER A 307 5.19 -47.95 -19.24
CA SER A 307 6.61 -47.65 -19.11
C SER A 307 7.39 -48.93 -18.83
N GLY A 308 8.59 -49.06 -19.41
CA GLY A 308 9.42 -50.26 -19.24
C GLY A 308 10.10 -50.33 -17.86
N ASP A 309 10.40 -49.18 -17.26
CA ASP A 309 10.97 -49.08 -15.91
C ASP A 309 10.59 -47.73 -15.25
N SER A 310 11.01 -47.56 -13.99
CA SER A 310 10.71 -46.34 -13.23
C SER A 310 11.44 -45.09 -13.75
N ARG A 311 12.55 -45.23 -14.49
CA ARG A 311 13.26 -44.10 -15.11
C ARG A 311 12.55 -43.62 -16.36
N ASP A 312 12.05 -44.55 -17.18
CA ASP A 312 11.24 -44.26 -18.36
C ASP A 312 9.94 -43.58 -17.95
N PHE A 313 9.27 -44.09 -16.92
CA PHE A 313 8.10 -43.45 -16.32
C PHE A 313 8.41 -42.02 -15.86
N ALA A 314 9.47 -41.83 -15.06
CA ALA A 314 9.83 -40.51 -14.54
C ALA A 314 10.10 -39.50 -15.68
N ARG A 315 10.75 -39.93 -16.76
CA ARG A 315 11.05 -39.10 -17.94
C ARG A 315 9.78 -38.73 -18.71
N LYS A 316 8.89 -39.69 -19.00
CA LYS A 316 7.63 -39.45 -19.71
C LYS A 316 6.71 -38.54 -18.90
N ARG A 317 6.52 -38.86 -17.62
CA ARG A 317 5.74 -38.04 -16.68
C ARG A 317 6.25 -36.60 -16.59
N ALA A 318 7.57 -36.39 -16.42
CA ALA A 318 8.14 -35.06 -16.35
C ALA A 318 7.87 -34.21 -17.61
N ARG A 319 7.74 -34.85 -18.79
CA ARG A 319 7.38 -34.18 -20.04
C ARG A 319 5.88 -33.88 -20.15
N GLU A 320 5.04 -34.74 -19.60
CA GLU A 320 3.57 -34.66 -19.73
C GLU A 320 2.93 -33.75 -18.67
N THR A 321 3.48 -33.71 -17.46
CA THR A 321 2.80 -33.00 -16.35
C THR A 321 3.35 -31.60 -16.11
N ARG A 322 4.60 -31.31 -16.47
CA ARG A 322 5.30 -30.10 -16.00
C ARG A 322 4.67 -28.77 -16.42
N ALA A 323 4.21 -28.63 -17.66
CA ALA A 323 3.60 -27.38 -18.12
C ALA A 323 2.21 -27.14 -17.49
N PRO A 324 1.29 -28.12 -17.48
CA PRO A 324 0.02 -28.00 -16.75
C PRO A 324 0.19 -27.70 -15.25
N GLU A 325 1.18 -28.32 -14.59
CA GLU A 325 1.49 -28.06 -13.18
C GLU A 325 1.87 -26.61 -12.91
N LEU A 326 2.81 -26.07 -13.69
CA LEU A 326 3.28 -24.69 -13.56
C LEU A 326 2.16 -23.68 -13.84
N LEU A 327 1.32 -23.97 -14.85
CA LEU A 327 0.20 -23.13 -15.19
C LEU A 327 -0.87 -23.13 -14.08
N ALA A 328 -1.17 -24.29 -13.50
CA ALA A 328 -2.13 -24.41 -12.40
C ALA A 328 -1.73 -23.59 -11.17
N MET A 329 -0.45 -23.66 -10.79
CA MET A 329 0.08 -22.85 -9.68
C MET A 329 0.07 -21.36 -10.03
N GLY A 330 0.54 -21.00 -11.22
CA GLY A 330 0.62 -19.60 -11.64
C GLY A 330 -0.74 -18.92 -11.79
N LEU A 331 -1.75 -19.63 -12.32
CA LEU A 331 -3.09 -19.06 -12.47
C LEU A 331 -3.81 -18.86 -11.14
N TYR A 332 -3.64 -19.77 -10.17
CA TYR A 332 -4.19 -19.55 -8.84
C TYR A 332 -3.58 -18.33 -8.17
N GLU A 333 -2.25 -18.20 -8.19
CA GLU A 333 -1.59 -16.99 -7.69
C GLU A 333 -2.11 -15.74 -8.39
N VAL A 334 -2.26 -15.79 -9.72
CA VAL A 334 -2.75 -14.64 -10.48
C VAL A 334 -4.20 -14.31 -10.16
N PHE A 335 -5.09 -15.28 -9.94
CA PHE A 335 -6.52 -15.05 -9.66
C PHE A 335 -6.85 -14.82 -8.19
N ALA A 336 -6.00 -15.25 -7.27
CA ALA A 336 -6.19 -15.04 -5.83
C ALA A 336 -5.42 -13.82 -5.28
N ASP A 337 -4.45 -13.27 -6.03
CA ASP A 337 -3.63 -12.14 -5.58
C ASP A 337 -4.16 -10.81 -6.11
N HIS A 338 -4.71 -9.98 -5.22
CA HIS A 338 -5.32 -8.70 -5.57
C HIS A 338 -4.35 -7.52 -5.54
N ARG A 339 -3.04 -7.77 -5.40
CA ARG A 339 -2.05 -6.70 -5.56
C ARG A 339 -2.17 -6.06 -6.93
N VAL A 340 -2.05 -4.74 -6.97
CA VAL A 340 -2.21 -3.92 -8.19
C VAL A 340 -1.35 -4.41 -9.35
N GLU A 341 -0.14 -4.91 -9.05
CA GLU A 341 0.77 -5.43 -10.06
C GLU A 341 0.25 -6.72 -10.73
N VAL A 342 -0.46 -7.56 -9.99
CA VAL A 342 -1.05 -8.80 -10.47
C VAL A 342 -2.40 -8.55 -11.14
N ALA A 343 -3.18 -7.56 -10.68
CA ALA A 343 -4.39 -7.11 -11.36
C ALA A 343 -4.10 -6.61 -12.79
N ALA A 344 -3.00 -5.88 -13.00
CA ALA A 344 -2.58 -5.47 -14.35
C ALA A 344 -2.25 -6.66 -15.26
N LEU A 345 -1.63 -7.71 -14.68
CA LEU A 345 -1.36 -8.96 -15.37
C LEU A 345 -2.67 -9.68 -15.76
N ARG A 346 -3.65 -9.78 -14.84
CA ARG A 346 -4.98 -10.33 -15.11
C ARG A 346 -5.71 -9.61 -16.23
N ARG A 347 -5.79 -8.27 -16.16
CA ARG A 347 -6.40 -7.45 -17.23
C ARG A 347 -5.74 -7.68 -18.59
N THR A 348 -4.42 -7.91 -18.62
CA THR A 348 -3.70 -8.25 -19.84
C THR A 348 -4.08 -9.65 -20.35
N ILE A 349 -4.18 -10.64 -19.46
CA ILE A 349 -4.66 -12.00 -19.79
C ILE A 349 -6.07 -11.93 -20.39
N TYR A 350 -7.01 -11.25 -19.72
CA TYR A 350 -8.39 -11.08 -20.18
C TYR A 350 -8.45 -10.45 -21.55
N ARG A 351 -7.71 -9.36 -21.76
CA ARG A 351 -7.63 -8.68 -23.05
C ARG A 351 -7.08 -9.60 -24.15
N GLN A 352 -6.01 -10.35 -23.88
CA GLN A 352 -5.47 -11.30 -24.87
C GLN A 352 -6.47 -12.41 -25.20
N TRP A 353 -7.20 -12.94 -24.22
CA TRP A 353 -8.22 -13.96 -24.48
C TRP A 353 -9.43 -13.42 -25.27
N ARG A 354 -9.78 -12.14 -25.08
CA ARG A 354 -10.82 -11.45 -25.87
C ARG A 354 -10.37 -11.18 -27.30
N GLU A 355 -9.16 -10.66 -27.48
CA GLU A 355 -8.67 -10.18 -28.77
C GLU A 355 -8.02 -11.26 -29.65
N LYS A 356 -7.48 -12.33 -29.06
CA LYS A 356 -6.61 -13.28 -29.78
C LYS A 356 -7.05 -14.73 -29.61
N PRO A 357 -7.86 -15.26 -30.55
CA PRO A 357 -8.32 -16.65 -30.53
C PRO A 357 -7.18 -17.68 -30.39
N ALA A 358 -6.03 -17.45 -31.04
CA ALA A 358 -4.88 -18.35 -30.93
C ALA A 358 -4.25 -18.40 -29.52
N VAL A 359 -4.28 -17.28 -28.78
CA VAL A 359 -3.79 -17.26 -27.38
C VAL A 359 -4.78 -17.97 -26.47
N ARG A 360 -6.06 -17.75 -26.70
CA ARG A 360 -7.15 -18.46 -26.01
C ARG A 360 -7.05 -19.97 -26.21
N ASP A 361 -6.96 -20.42 -27.46
CA ASP A 361 -6.84 -21.84 -27.85
C ASP A 361 -5.62 -22.49 -27.18
N ARG A 362 -4.46 -21.85 -27.24
CA ARG A 362 -3.25 -22.36 -26.59
C ARG A 362 -3.38 -22.43 -25.07
N THR A 363 -3.99 -21.41 -24.45
CA THR A 363 -4.21 -21.39 -23.00
C THR A 363 -5.10 -22.56 -22.58
N ILE A 364 -6.22 -22.79 -23.27
CA ILE A 364 -7.11 -23.89 -22.91
C ILE A 364 -6.49 -25.26 -23.21
N ARG A 365 -5.68 -25.43 -24.27
CA ARG A 365 -4.93 -26.68 -24.51
C ARG A 365 -3.91 -26.97 -23.42
N LEU A 366 -3.21 -25.96 -22.91
CA LEU A 366 -2.30 -26.11 -21.76
C LEU A 366 -3.06 -26.47 -20.48
N LEU A 367 -4.21 -25.83 -20.22
CA LEU A 367 -5.07 -26.13 -19.07
C LEU A 367 -5.67 -27.53 -19.14
N ALA A 368 -6.12 -27.93 -20.33
CA ALA A 368 -6.72 -29.24 -20.59
C ALA A 368 -5.71 -30.40 -20.54
N CYS A 369 -4.43 -30.12 -20.29
CA CYS A 369 -3.33 -31.09 -20.36
C CYS A 369 -3.16 -31.72 -21.76
N GLU A 370 -3.55 -31.01 -22.83
CA GLU A 370 -3.37 -31.44 -24.21
C GLU A 370 -2.07 -30.92 -24.82
N ASP A 371 -1.68 -29.69 -24.46
CA ASP A 371 -0.35 -29.16 -24.72
C ASP A 371 0.47 -29.25 -23.43
N THR A 372 1.54 -30.04 -23.46
CA THR A 372 2.43 -30.23 -22.30
C THR A 372 3.78 -29.52 -22.52
N SER A 373 3.89 -28.72 -23.59
CA SER A 373 5.13 -28.07 -23.98
C SER A 373 5.48 -26.88 -23.07
N VAL A 374 6.60 -27.00 -22.37
CA VAL A 374 7.16 -25.90 -21.56
C VAL A 374 7.57 -24.70 -22.44
N VAL A 375 7.88 -24.95 -23.73
CA VAL A 375 8.16 -23.89 -24.71
C VAL A 375 6.88 -23.12 -25.06
N SER A 376 5.77 -23.84 -25.26
CA SER A 376 4.45 -23.24 -25.51
C SER A 376 4.00 -22.37 -24.33
N LEU A 377 4.16 -22.88 -23.11
CA LEU A 377 3.93 -22.12 -21.87
C LEU A 377 4.82 -20.87 -21.78
N GLY A 378 6.12 -21.01 -22.05
CA GLY A 378 7.08 -19.90 -22.04
C GLY A 378 6.72 -18.80 -23.05
N TRP A 379 6.26 -19.17 -24.25
CA TRP A 379 5.82 -18.21 -25.26
C TRP A 379 4.51 -17.51 -24.87
N ALA A 380 3.55 -18.24 -24.29
CA ALA A 380 2.30 -17.67 -23.80
C ALA A 380 2.56 -16.64 -22.69
N LEU A 381 3.31 -17.03 -21.65
CA LEU A 381 3.69 -16.15 -20.55
C LEU A 381 4.50 -14.95 -21.05
N GLY A 382 5.39 -15.17 -22.03
CA GLY A 382 6.22 -14.10 -22.55
C GLY A 382 5.50 -13.06 -23.38
N THR A 383 4.51 -13.48 -24.16
CA THR A 383 3.67 -12.58 -24.95
C THR A 383 2.79 -11.72 -24.03
N ILE A 384 2.23 -12.31 -22.97
CA ILE A 384 1.43 -11.60 -21.97
C ILE A 384 2.30 -10.57 -21.24
N THR A 385 3.51 -10.97 -20.85
CA THR A 385 4.45 -10.13 -20.12
C THR A 385 4.94 -8.91 -20.91
N THR A 386 5.41 -9.14 -22.14
CA THR A 386 5.92 -8.07 -23.02
C THR A 386 4.84 -7.02 -23.32
N ARG A 387 3.60 -7.45 -23.47
CA ARG A 387 2.46 -6.56 -23.70
C ARG A 387 1.87 -5.93 -22.45
N ALA A 388 2.06 -6.51 -21.26
CA ALA A 388 1.73 -5.84 -19.99
C ALA A 388 2.67 -4.67 -19.72
N VAL A 389 3.95 -4.78 -20.14
CA VAL A 389 4.98 -3.75 -19.95
C VAL A 389 4.88 -2.62 -21.00
N ALA A 390 4.48 -2.93 -22.23
CA ALA A 390 4.50 -1.96 -23.33
C ALA A 390 3.63 -0.69 -23.10
N PRO A 391 2.37 -0.78 -22.63
CA PRO A 391 1.54 0.39 -22.31
C PRO A 391 2.09 1.23 -21.15
N GLU A 392 2.68 0.58 -20.14
CA GLU A 392 3.32 1.25 -19.00
C GLU A 392 4.56 2.04 -19.45
N ILE A 393 5.35 1.51 -20.40
CA ILE A 393 6.47 2.25 -21.00
C ILE A 393 5.99 3.45 -21.82
N THR A 394 4.95 3.29 -22.65
CA THR A 394 4.46 4.38 -23.50
C THR A 394 3.69 5.47 -22.72
N HIS A 395 3.16 5.15 -21.53
CA HIS A 395 2.59 6.13 -20.59
C HIS A 395 3.58 6.63 -19.52
N SER A 396 4.85 6.21 -19.57
CA SER A 396 5.89 6.62 -18.61
C SER A 396 6.46 8.02 -18.88
N TYR A 397 5.65 9.05 -18.65
CA TYR A 397 6.13 10.44 -18.48
C TYR A 397 6.28 10.84 -17.00
N ARG A 398 6.14 9.89 -16.06
CA ARG A 398 6.32 10.10 -14.60
C ARG A 398 7.45 9.20 -14.04
N PRO A 399 8.34 9.69 -13.16
CA PRO A 399 9.40 8.90 -12.52
C PRO A 399 8.92 7.67 -11.74
N SER A 400 7.68 7.69 -11.23
CA SER A 400 7.02 6.55 -10.57
C SER A 400 6.69 5.42 -11.55
N ALA A 401 6.38 5.76 -12.81
CA ALA A 401 6.15 4.79 -13.87
C ALA A 401 7.45 4.10 -14.30
N TRP A 402 8.60 4.76 -14.22
CA TRP A 402 9.90 4.14 -14.49
C TRP A 402 10.35 3.15 -13.40
N ARG A 403 10.12 3.46 -12.11
CA ARG A 403 10.36 2.50 -11.02
C ARG A 403 9.36 1.34 -11.03
N ARG A 404 8.08 1.59 -11.35
CA ARG A 404 7.07 0.54 -11.60
C ARG A 404 7.46 -0.32 -12.80
N THR A 405 7.82 0.27 -13.93
CA THR A 405 8.33 -0.42 -15.12
C THR A 405 9.57 -1.24 -14.78
N ARG A 406 10.49 -0.74 -13.95
CA ARG A 406 11.69 -1.48 -13.52
C ARG A 406 11.38 -2.61 -12.55
N HIS A 407 10.44 -2.43 -11.63
CA HIS A 407 9.99 -3.49 -10.71
C HIS A 407 9.14 -4.55 -11.41
N LEU A 408 8.25 -4.15 -12.32
CA LEU A 408 7.50 -5.04 -13.19
C LEU A 408 8.50 -5.80 -14.07
N ALA A 409 9.41 -5.11 -14.76
CA ALA A 409 10.47 -5.74 -15.55
C ALA A 409 11.37 -6.64 -14.71
N HIS A 410 11.68 -6.31 -13.44
CA HIS A 410 12.46 -7.16 -12.55
C HIS A 410 11.68 -8.40 -12.08
N ALA A 411 10.44 -8.26 -11.61
CA ALA A 411 9.59 -9.37 -11.20
C ALA A 411 9.32 -10.32 -12.38
N LEU A 412 9.11 -9.75 -13.57
CA LEU A 412 8.90 -10.47 -14.80
C LEU A 412 10.22 -11.09 -15.33
N ALA A 413 11.36 -10.41 -15.23
CA ALA A 413 12.67 -10.95 -15.59
C ALA A 413 13.11 -12.09 -14.66
N VAL A 414 12.83 -12.01 -13.36
CA VAL A 414 13.05 -13.10 -12.39
C VAL A 414 12.21 -14.32 -12.76
N ARG A 415 10.92 -14.13 -13.11
CA ARG A 415 10.01 -15.19 -13.58
C ARG A 415 10.45 -15.79 -14.94
N PHE A 416 10.99 -14.98 -15.84
CA PHE A 416 11.51 -15.45 -17.13
C PHE A 416 12.86 -16.18 -17.03
N LEU A 417 13.78 -15.67 -16.20
CA LEU A 417 15.08 -16.27 -15.95
C LEU A 417 14.93 -17.60 -15.23
N SER A 418 13.92 -17.76 -14.37
CA SER A 418 13.62 -19.03 -13.70
C SER A 418 12.99 -20.06 -14.64
N LEU A 419 12.05 -19.67 -15.51
CA LEU A 419 11.51 -20.52 -16.58
C LEU A 419 12.61 -20.95 -17.56
N GLY A 420 13.51 -20.03 -17.93
CA GLY A 420 14.68 -20.29 -18.76
C GLY A 420 15.71 -21.23 -18.09
N ARG A 421 15.94 -21.09 -16.78
CA ARG A 421 16.77 -22.02 -15.98
C ARG A 421 16.13 -23.40 -15.87
N GLY A 422 14.81 -23.48 -15.69
CA GLY A 422 14.04 -24.73 -15.72
C GLY A 422 14.12 -25.45 -17.07
N MET A 423 14.00 -24.71 -18.17
CA MET A 423 14.20 -25.26 -19.53
C MET A 423 15.64 -25.74 -19.79
N ARG A 424 16.66 -25.05 -19.27
CA ARG A 424 18.06 -25.50 -19.34
C ARG A 424 18.34 -26.72 -18.46
N GLN A 425 17.63 -26.90 -17.34
CA GLN A 425 17.71 -28.10 -16.50
C GLN A 425 16.99 -29.30 -17.12
N LEU A 426 15.85 -29.10 -17.80
CA LEU A 426 15.17 -30.14 -18.58
C LEU A 426 16.05 -30.71 -19.71
N ARG A 427 16.87 -29.87 -20.34
CA ARG A 427 17.88 -30.32 -21.32
C ARG A 427 19.07 -31.07 -20.72
N ARG A 428 19.27 -31.00 -19.40
CA ARG A 428 20.41 -31.60 -18.68
C ARG A 428 20.01 -32.73 -17.72
N ALA A 429 18.72 -33.06 -17.62
CA ALA A 429 18.19 -34.04 -16.68
C ALA A 429 18.37 -35.47 -17.19
N SER A 430 19.59 -35.99 -17.04
CA SER A 430 19.93 -37.41 -17.16
C SER A 430 20.66 -37.97 -15.92
N GLY A 431 20.59 -37.30 -14.75
CA GLY A 431 21.10 -37.89 -13.50
C GLY A 431 20.84 -37.11 -12.21
N VAL A 432 20.19 -37.82 -11.25
CA VAL A 432 20.29 -37.85 -9.75
C VAL A 432 20.30 -36.50 -8.95
N PRO A 433 19.98 -36.49 -7.63
CA PRO A 433 18.83 -35.77 -7.06
C PRO A 433 19.22 -34.44 -6.41
N ALA A 434 20.51 -34.21 -6.15
CA ALA A 434 21.03 -33.03 -5.45
C ALA A 434 20.82 -31.71 -6.23
N LYS A 435 20.50 -31.79 -7.52
CA LYS A 435 20.20 -30.63 -8.36
C LYS A 435 18.72 -30.23 -8.38
N GLU A 436 17.80 -31.11 -7.97
CA GLU A 436 16.37 -30.76 -7.90
C GLU A 436 16.07 -29.86 -6.69
N GLU A 437 16.79 -30.00 -5.58
CA GLU A 437 16.65 -29.12 -4.41
C GLU A 437 17.15 -27.69 -4.70
N ARG A 438 18.24 -27.56 -5.46
CA ARG A 438 18.71 -26.27 -5.99
C ARG A 438 17.80 -25.67 -7.06
N ALA A 439 17.20 -26.50 -7.91
CA ALA A 439 16.16 -26.07 -8.84
C ALA A 439 14.92 -25.55 -8.10
N ARG A 440 14.58 -26.17 -6.96
CA ARG A 440 13.49 -25.78 -6.07
C ARG A 440 13.76 -24.46 -5.36
N GLU A 441 14.94 -24.24 -4.78
CA GLU A 441 15.29 -22.93 -4.19
C GLU A 441 15.25 -21.80 -5.24
N THR A 442 15.65 -22.10 -6.48
CA THR A 442 15.66 -21.12 -7.57
C THR A 442 14.25 -20.81 -8.10
N LEU A 443 13.29 -21.75 -7.98
CA LEU A 443 11.90 -21.59 -8.42
C LEU A 443 10.95 -21.12 -7.29
N SER A 444 11.21 -21.49 -6.03
CA SER A 444 10.55 -20.89 -4.85
C SER A 444 10.99 -19.43 -4.67
N GLY A 445 12.19 -19.07 -5.14
CA GLY A 445 12.60 -17.68 -5.32
C GLY A 445 11.99 -16.99 -6.55
N ALA A 446 11.43 -17.75 -7.51
CA ALA A 446 10.85 -17.20 -8.74
C ALA A 446 9.36 -16.85 -8.60
N PHE A 447 8.66 -17.61 -7.77
CA PHE A 447 7.35 -17.28 -7.23
C PHE A 447 7.54 -17.21 -5.72
N PRO A 448 8.02 -16.06 -5.18
CA PRO A 448 8.05 -15.91 -3.73
C PRO A 448 6.63 -16.17 -3.27
N VAL A 449 6.48 -17.22 -2.46
CA VAL A 449 5.24 -17.53 -1.74
C VAL A 449 4.82 -16.23 -1.09
N SER A 450 3.94 -15.48 -1.76
CA SER A 450 3.35 -14.25 -1.26
C SER A 450 2.14 -14.59 -0.40
N MET A 451 2.05 -15.85 0.04
CA MET A 451 1.15 -16.24 1.10
C MET A 451 1.67 -15.56 2.36
N PRO A 452 0.80 -14.91 3.15
CA PRO A 452 1.15 -14.56 4.51
C PRO A 452 1.71 -15.82 5.18
N ARG A 453 2.86 -15.68 5.85
CA ARG A 453 3.32 -16.75 6.75
C ARG A 453 2.14 -17.06 7.68
N PRO A 454 1.78 -18.34 7.90
CA PRO A 454 0.75 -18.65 8.87
C PRO A 454 1.20 -18.00 10.19
N GLY A 455 0.42 -17.01 10.64
CA GLY A 455 0.55 -16.53 12.00
C GLY A 455 0.44 -17.75 12.90
N THR A 456 1.36 -17.88 13.84
CA THR A 456 1.13 -18.71 15.01
C THR A 456 -0.24 -18.37 15.54
N ASP A 457 -1.14 -19.36 15.64
CA ASP A 457 -2.48 -19.20 16.22
C ASP A 457 -2.35 -18.30 17.46
N PRO A 458 -2.94 -17.09 17.47
CA PRO A 458 -3.19 -16.45 18.74
C PRO A 458 -4.18 -17.36 19.44
N ALA A 459 -3.81 -17.83 20.64
CA ALA A 459 -4.74 -18.52 21.51
C ALA A 459 -6.07 -17.75 21.56
N PRO A 460 -7.23 -18.43 21.58
CA PRO A 460 -8.53 -17.78 21.55
C PRO A 460 -8.73 -16.98 22.85
N GLY A 461 -8.28 -15.73 22.83
CA GLY A 461 -8.71 -14.69 23.75
C GLY A 461 -10.15 -14.33 23.42
N ARG A 462 -11.09 -15.03 24.05
CA ARG A 462 -12.48 -14.59 24.16
C ARG A 462 -12.50 -13.20 24.80
N ILE A 463 -13.01 -12.20 24.07
CA ILE A 463 -13.94 -11.23 24.64
C ILE A 463 -15.12 -11.14 23.67
N GLU A 464 -16.16 -11.89 23.99
CA GLU A 464 -17.51 -11.61 23.51
C GLU A 464 -17.96 -10.30 24.14
N GLU A 465 -18.10 -9.25 23.33
CA GLU A 465 -19.06 -8.18 23.60
C GLU A 465 -19.72 -7.82 22.28
N THR A 466 -20.85 -8.47 22.01
CA THR A 466 -21.65 -8.32 20.79
C THR A 466 -22.43 -7.01 20.71
N ASP A 467 -22.46 -6.23 21.80
CA ASP A 467 -23.20 -4.97 21.82
C ASP A 467 -22.34 -3.80 21.35
N PRO A 468 -22.90 -2.88 20.55
CA PRO A 468 -22.21 -1.63 20.20
C PRO A 468 -21.98 -0.80 21.46
N PRO A 469 -20.72 -0.41 21.77
CA PRO A 469 -20.44 0.36 22.98
C PRO A 469 -21.17 1.71 22.96
N ASP A 470 -21.62 2.17 24.12
CA ASP A 470 -22.11 3.53 24.31
C ASP A 470 -20.91 4.49 24.39
N ALA A 471 -20.82 5.42 23.42
CA ALA A 471 -19.74 6.39 23.39
C ALA A 471 -20.04 7.65 24.22
N SER A 472 -21.24 7.79 24.78
CA SER A 472 -21.68 9.00 25.49
C SER A 472 -20.76 9.44 26.64
N PRO A 473 -20.23 8.52 27.50
CA PRO A 473 -19.28 8.92 28.54
C PRO A 473 -17.96 9.45 27.97
N ALA A 474 -17.40 8.75 26.98
CA ALA A 474 -16.15 9.14 26.33
C ALA A 474 -16.27 10.48 25.61
N LEU A 475 -17.42 10.72 24.96
CA LEU A 475 -17.75 11.99 24.33
C LEU A 475 -17.80 13.14 25.33
N ARG A 476 -18.47 12.98 26.48
CA ARG A 476 -18.53 14.04 27.49
C ARG A 476 -17.14 14.43 27.98
N SER A 477 -16.28 13.46 28.29
CA SER A 477 -14.91 13.74 28.73
C SER A 477 -14.05 14.36 27.62
N ALA A 478 -14.15 13.85 26.38
CA ALA A 478 -13.44 14.42 25.23
C ALA A 478 -13.85 15.87 24.96
N THR A 479 -15.15 16.16 25.00
CA THR A 479 -15.70 17.50 24.80
C THR A 479 -15.24 18.44 25.90
N ALA A 480 -15.34 18.04 27.17
CA ALA A 480 -14.84 18.85 28.28
C ALA A 480 -13.35 19.18 28.14
N HIS A 481 -12.54 18.19 27.71
CA HIS A 481 -11.13 18.42 27.47
C HIS A 481 -10.89 19.38 26.29
N LEU A 482 -11.53 19.17 25.13
CA LEU A 482 -11.36 20.04 23.98
C LEU A 482 -11.80 21.49 24.29
N LEU A 483 -12.88 21.68 25.06
CA LEU A 483 -13.29 23.00 25.55
C LEU A 483 -12.22 23.65 26.42
N SER A 484 -11.55 22.88 27.29
CA SER A 484 -10.46 23.40 28.12
C SER A 484 -9.21 23.83 27.35
N LEU A 485 -9.09 23.42 26.08
CA LEU A 485 -7.99 23.80 25.19
C LEU A 485 -8.30 25.05 24.36
N GLN A 486 -9.53 25.56 24.40
CA GLN A 486 -9.89 26.80 23.71
C GLN A 486 -9.15 27.98 24.36
N ARG A 487 -8.59 28.86 23.53
CA ARG A 487 -7.91 30.06 23.99
C ARG A 487 -8.88 31.23 24.14
N ASP A 488 -8.45 32.26 24.86
CA ASP A 488 -9.23 33.47 25.11
C ASP A 488 -9.65 34.20 23.83
N ASP A 489 -8.89 34.07 22.74
CA ASP A 489 -9.22 34.66 21.44
C ASP A 489 -10.25 33.84 20.63
N GLY A 490 -10.71 32.71 21.18
CA GLY A 490 -11.67 31.78 20.61
C GLY A 490 -11.04 30.64 19.81
N SER A 491 -9.72 30.67 19.56
CA SER A 491 -9.04 29.67 18.73
C SER A 491 -8.72 28.38 19.47
N TRP A 492 -8.55 27.31 18.69
CA TRP A 492 -7.77 26.14 19.07
C TRP A 492 -6.49 26.13 18.25
N GLU A 493 -5.36 25.88 18.91
CA GLU A 493 -4.09 25.67 18.22
C GLU A 493 -3.17 24.82 19.10
N GLY A 494 -2.66 23.73 18.52
CA GLY A 494 -1.58 22.94 19.08
C GLY A 494 -0.24 23.27 18.43
N GLU A 495 0.85 22.83 19.05
CA GLU A 495 2.15 22.88 18.37
C GLU A 495 2.13 21.97 17.13
N VAL A 496 2.74 22.44 16.05
CA VAL A 496 3.10 21.59 14.90
C VAL A 496 4.57 21.23 15.03
N VAL A 497 4.83 20.12 15.71
CA VAL A 497 6.19 19.69 16.05
C VAL A 497 6.87 19.12 14.81
N TRP A 498 8.12 19.50 14.57
CA TRP A 498 8.90 19.01 13.44
C TRP A 498 10.35 18.67 13.79
N CYS A 499 11.28 19.61 13.57
CA CYS A 499 12.71 19.31 13.52
C CYS A 499 13.52 20.41 14.21
N PRO A 500 14.53 20.05 15.04
CA PRO A 500 15.35 21.02 15.76
C PRO A 500 16.26 21.86 14.85
N MET A 501 16.31 21.58 13.53
CA MET A 501 17.08 22.41 12.59
C MET A 501 16.65 23.88 12.61
N LEU A 502 15.36 24.17 12.81
CA LEU A 502 14.84 25.54 12.82
C LEU A 502 15.32 26.28 14.06
N THR A 503 15.23 25.65 15.22
CA THR A 503 15.76 26.18 16.48
C THR A 503 17.27 26.41 16.39
N ALA A 504 18.02 25.49 15.75
CA ALA A 504 19.44 25.70 15.51
C ALA A 504 19.72 26.87 14.56
N GLN A 505 18.98 27.00 13.46
CA GLN A 505 19.11 28.12 12.52
C GLN A 505 18.76 29.46 13.18
N TYR A 506 17.81 29.49 14.11
CA TYR A 506 17.50 30.66 14.92
C TYR A 506 18.71 31.10 15.76
N VAL A 507 19.40 30.16 16.44
CA VAL A 507 20.66 30.47 17.15
C VAL A 507 21.74 30.98 16.18
N LEU A 508 21.87 30.36 15.01
CA LEU A 508 22.84 30.79 13.99
C LEU A 508 22.51 32.20 13.47
N LEU A 509 21.23 32.54 13.29
CA LEU A 509 20.78 33.88 12.92
C LEU A 509 21.25 34.91 13.97
N HIS A 510 21.00 34.64 15.26
CA HIS A 510 21.43 35.52 16.36
C HIS A 510 22.94 35.69 16.43
N HIS A 511 23.71 34.65 16.09
CA HIS A 511 25.16 34.76 15.95
C HIS A 511 25.56 35.64 14.76
N ILE A 512 24.93 35.47 13.59
CA ILE A 512 25.19 36.26 12.38
C ILE A 512 24.88 37.74 12.62
N THR A 513 23.74 38.04 13.23
CA THR A 513 23.28 39.42 13.49
C THR A 513 23.93 40.05 14.72
N GLN A 514 24.78 39.31 15.44
CA GLN A 514 25.46 39.74 16.67
C GLN A 514 24.50 40.16 17.79
N GLN A 515 23.34 39.51 17.88
CA GLN A 515 22.34 39.74 18.92
C GLN A 515 22.23 38.50 19.79
N PRO A 516 22.91 38.41 20.94
CA PRO A 516 22.86 37.21 21.77
C PRO A 516 21.45 36.97 22.31
N LEU A 517 21.09 35.69 22.47
CA LEU A 517 19.88 35.30 23.19
C LEU A 517 20.00 35.67 24.67
N ASP A 518 18.88 36.05 25.29
CA ASP A 518 18.83 36.22 26.74
C ASP A 518 19.10 34.88 27.46
N PRO A 519 19.54 34.91 28.73
CA PRO A 519 19.95 33.71 29.45
C PRO A 519 18.85 32.65 29.57
N GLU A 520 17.58 33.06 29.67
CA GLU A 520 16.47 32.15 29.85
C GLU A 520 16.09 31.47 28.53
N ARG A 521 15.97 32.24 27.46
CA ARG A 521 15.80 31.70 26.11
C ARG A 521 16.92 30.74 25.75
N ARG A 522 18.17 31.07 26.10
CA ARG A 522 19.32 30.17 25.92
C ARG A 522 19.11 28.85 26.66
N ARG A 523 18.71 28.88 27.93
CA ARG A 523 18.45 27.66 28.73
C ARG A 523 17.37 26.79 28.08
N LEU A 524 16.27 27.42 27.67
CA LEU A 524 15.13 26.72 27.07
C LEU A 524 15.45 26.17 25.67
N VAL A 525 16.27 26.84 24.86
CA VAL A 525 16.77 26.28 23.59
C VAL A 525 17.64 25.04 23.83
N LEU A 526 18.53 25.05 24.83
CA LEU A 526 19.33 23.87 25.15
C LEU A 526 18.45 22.70 25.63
N ARG A 527 17.40 23.00 26.40
CA ARG A 527 16.41 22.01 26.82
C ARG A 527 15.68 21.38 25.64
N SER A 528 15.38 22.14 24.58
CA SER A 528 14.74 21.58 23.39
C SER A 528 15.66 20.70 22.56
N PHE A 529 16.97 20.99 22.53
CA PHE A 529 17.95 20.08 21.93
C PHE A 529 18.06 18.78 22.71
N GLU A 530 18.02 18.81 24.04
CA GLU A 530 17.97 17.60 24.86
C GLU A 530 16.68 16.80 24.59
N HIS A 531 15.53 17.48 24.54
CA HIS A 531 14.23 16.85 24.32
C HIS A 531 14.10 16.18 22.95
N THR A 532 14.70 16.77 21.91
CA THR A 532 14.61 16.27 20.52
C THR A 532 15.73 15.29 20.15
N ARG A 533 16.58 14.91 21.11
CA ARG A 533 17.75 14.05 20.87
C ARG A 533 17.33 12.60 20.61
N LEU A 534 17.86 12.01 19.53
CA LEU A 534 17.59 10.63 19.16
C LEU A 534 18.29 9.64 20.09
N GLU A 535 17.84 8.38 20.04
CA GLU A 535 18.56 7.25 20.61
C GLU A 535 19.96 7.16 19.96
N GLY A 536 21.01 7.26 20.79
CA GLY A 536 22.40 7.38 20.33
C GLY A 536 23.02 8.79 20.43
N GLY A 537 22.22 9.80 20.77
CA GLY A 537 22.72 11.13 21.17
C GLY A 537 22.98 12.12 20.03
N ALA A 538 22.44 11.87 18.84
CA ALA A 538 22.49 12.77 17.67
C ALA A 538 21.06 13.23 17.28
N TRP A 539 20.91 13.95 16.16
CA TRP A 539 19.62 14.51 15.71
C TRP A 539 19.29 14.18 14.25
N GLY A 540 17.99 14.05 13.97
CA GLY A 540 17.47 13.73 12.63
C GLY A 540 16.32 14.66 12.23
N LEU A 541 15.64 14.34 11.12
CA LEU A 541 14.49 15.12 10.63
C LEU A 541 13.23 14.98 11.50
N HIS A 542 13.14 13.91 12.28
CA HIS A 542 12.06 13.59 13.22
C HIS A 542 12.51 12.44 14.15
N GLU A 543 11.72 12.10 15.17
CA GLU A 543 12.09 11.10 16.20
C GLU A 543 12.34 9.69 15.64
N HIS A 544 11.62 9.28 14.59
CA HIS A 544 11.85 7.97 13.94
C HIS A 544 12.91 7.97 12.83
N SER A 545 13.56 9.10 12.56
CA SER A 545 14.56 9.19 11.48
C SER A 545 15.93 8.73 11.97
N PRO A 546 16.81 8.21 11.10
CA PRO A 546 18.21 8.07 11.47
C PRO A 546 18.85 9.46 11.70
N PRO A 547 19.98 9.54 12.41
CA PRO A 547 20.75 10.77 12.51
C PRO A 547 21.07 11.33 11.11
N HIS A 548 20.74 12.60 10.91
CA HIS A 548 21.03 13.35 9.69
C HIS A 548 22.24 14.23 9.91
N LEU A 549 23.18 14.21 8.95
CA LEU A 549 24.41 15.00 9.06
C LEU A 549 24.09 16.49 9.12
N PHE A 550 23.12 16.94 8.32
CA PHE A 550 22.67 18.34 8.32
C PHE A 550 22.13 18.80 9.67
N VAL A 551 21.13 18.10 10.21
CA VAL A 551 20.46 18.49 11.46
C VAL A 551 21.42 18.39 12.64
N THR A 552 22.15 17.27 12.75
CA THR A 552 23.12 17.07 13.83
C THR A 552 24.20 18.14 13.82
N THR A 553 24.73 18.51 12.65
CA THR A 553 25.77 19.55 12.57
C THR A 553 25.22 20.91 13.01
N LEU A 554 24.01 21.29 12.59
CA LEU A 554 23.41 22.56 13.00
C LEU A 554 23.16 22.62 14.51
N VAL A 555 22.59 21.57 15.09
CA VAL A 555 22.34 21.51 16.54
C VAL A 555 23.65 21.54 17.32
N TYR A 556 24.67 20.79 16.88
CA TYR A 556 26.00 20.81 17.49
C TYR A 556 26.62 22.21 17.49
N VAL A 557 26.62 22.88 16.33
CA VAL A 557 27.15 24.24 16.19
C VAL A 557 26.36 25.22 17.05
N ALA A 558 25.03 25.15 17.03
CA ALA A 558 24.17 26.01 17.84
C ALA A 558 24.45 25.84 19.34
N ALA A 559 24.54 24.61 19.85
CA ALA A 559 24.85 24.34 21.25
C ALA A 559 26.23 24.89 21.66
N ARG A 560 27.26 24.73 20.81
CA ARG A 560 28.60 25.31 21.04
C ARG A 560 28.56 26.84 21.07
N LEU A 561 27.80 27.48 20.17
CA LEU A 561 27.59 28.93 20.17
C LEU A 561 26.83 29.42 21.41
N LEU A 562 25.96 28.59 21.97
CA LEU A 562 25.30 28.80 23.27
C LEU A 562 26.18 28.37 24.45
N GLY A 563 27.50 28.20 24.27
CA GLY A 563 28.46 28.00 25.35
C GLY A 563 28.44 26.61 26.01
N VAL A 564 27.84 25.60 25.39
CA VAL A 564 28.00 24.20 25.80
C VAL A 564 29.43 23.76 25.48
N GLU A 565 30.16 23.17 26.42
CA GLU A 565 31.56 22.77 26.22
C GLU A 565 31.72 21.55 25.29
N ARG A 566 32.86 21.44 24.60
CA ARG A 566 33.09 20.42 23.55
C ARG A 566 32.93 18.96 24.02
N GLY A 567 33.11 18.69 25.32
CA GLY A 567 33.02 17.36 25.94
C GLY A 567 31.73 17.16 26.74
N ASP A 568 30.78 18.09 26.65
CA ASP A 568 29.52 18.00 27.37
C ASP A 568 28.71 16.77 26.91
N PRO A 569 28.12 15.99 27.84
CA PRO A 569 27.31 14.81 27.52
C PRO A 569 26.14 15.07 26.55
N LEU A 570 25.66 16.31 26.45
CA LEU A 570 24.62 16.70 25.51
C LEU A 570 25.06 16.48 24.06
N ILE A 571 26.29 16.88 23.72
CA ILE A 571 26.78 17.00 22.33
C ILE A 571 27.95 16.06 21.99
N GLU A 572 28.57 15.42 22.96
CA GLU A 572 29.70 14.50 22.73
C GLU A 572 29.35 13.32 21.79
N PRO A 573 28.18 12.65 21.88
CA PRO A 573 27.82 11.62 20.90
C PRO A 573 27.66 12.18 19.47
N ALA A 574 27.07 13.38 19.34
CA ALA A 574 26.97 14.07 18.06
C ALA A 574 28.35 14.38 17.49
N ARG A 575 29.30 14.85 18.30
CA ARG A 575 30.69 15.08 17.86
C ARG A 575 31.32 13.83 17.25
N ARG A 576 31.17 12.68 17.90
CA ARG A 576 31.67 11.38 17.39
C ARG A 576 31.00 10.99 16.07
N PHE A 577 29.70 11.20 15.94
CA PHE A 577 28.97 10.99 14.70
C PHE A 577 29.49 11.89 13.57
N LEU A 578 29.71 13.19 13.84
CA LEU A 578 30.22 14.14 12.85
C LEU A 578 31.63 13.79 12.38
N GLN A 579 32.49 13.29 13.27
CA GLN A 579 33.84 12.81 12.93
C GLN A 579 33.80 11.55 12.07
N ALA A 580 32.86 10.64 12.33
CA ALA A 580 32.71 9.41 11.56
C ALA A 580 32.16 9.66 10.14
N GLU A 581 31.18 10.55 10.00
CA GLU A 581 30.47 10.80 8.73
C GLU A 581 31.15 11.88 7.86
N GLY A 582 31.91 12.78 8.48
CA GLY A 582 32.66 13.85 7.82
C GLY A 582 31.78 14.99 7.30
N VAL A 583 31.92 16.18 7.89
CA VAL A 583 31.08 17.38 7.59
C VAL A 583 31.19 17.85 6.13
N LEU A 584 32.25 17.49 5.40
CA LEU A 584 32.35 17.75 3.95
C LEU A 584 31.25 17.06 3.11
N ASN A 585 30.57 16.06 3.66
CA ASN A 585 29.47 15.34 3.04
C ASN A 585 28.08 15.92 3.37
N ILE A 586 28.00 17.04 4.10
CA ILE A 586 26.72 17.67 4.48
C ILE A 586 25.89 18.08 3.27
N SER A 587 24.56 18.13 3.41
CA SER A 587 23.63 18.59 2.36
C SER A 587 23.92 20.02 1.90
N THR A 588 23.42 20.41 0.71
CA THR A 588 23.67 21.74 0.14
C THR A 588 23.15 22.88 1.02
N TRP A 589 22.02 22.70 1.69
CA TRP A 589 21.50 23.65 2.68
C TRP A 589 22.42 23.77 3.88
N GLY A 590 23.00 22.65 4.34
CA GLY A 590 24.04 22.64 5.37
C GLY A 590 25.29 23.42 4.98
N LYS A 591 25.80 23.22 3.75
CA LYS A 591 26.95 23.97 3.25
C LYS A 591 26.67 25.48 3.24
N PHE A 592 25.46 25.88 2.86
CA PHE A 592 25.05 27.28 2.82
C PHE A 592 25.03 27.91 4.22
N TRP A 593 24.38 27.28 5.20
CA TRP A 593 24.33 27.77 6.58
C TRP A 593 25.70 27.78 7.26
N LEU A 594 26.49 26.71 7.09
CA LEU A 594 27.86 26.66 7.63
C LEU A 594 28.77 27.70 6.99
N ALA A 595 28.58 28.04 5.71
CA ALA A 595 29.34 29.12 5.07
C ALA A 595 29.04 30.48 5.69
N LEU A 596 27.77 30.76 6.01
CA LEU A 596 27.37 32.02 6.67
C LEU A 596 28.03 32.20 8.05
N VAL A 597 28.16 31.13 8.83
CA VAL A 597 28.85 31.16 10.14
C VAL A 597 30.35 30.85 10.06
N ASN A 598 30.93 30.88 8.86
CA ASN A 598 32.36 30.74 8.63
C ASN A 598 32.97 29.36 9.02
N LEU A 599 32.15 28.31 8.96
CA LEU A 599 32.53 26.90 9.16
C LEU A 599 32.59 26.11 7.84
N TYR A 600 32.40 26.77 6.71
CA TYR A 600 32.52 26.19 5.37
C TYR A 600 32.92 27.28 4.36
N ASP A 601 33.73 26.94 3.36
CA ASP A 601 34.12 27.90 2.32
C ASP A 601 33.08 27.94 1.17
N TRP A 602 32.73 29.14 0.72
CA TRP A 602 31.77 29.36 -0.39
C TRP A 602 32.17 28.67 -1.71
N ARG A 603 33.46 28.36 -1.91
CA ARG A 603 33.94 27.54 -3.03
C ARG A 603 33.34 26.14 -2.99
N GLY A 604 32.92 25.61 -1.85
CA GLY A 604 32.22 24.34 -1.77
C GLY A 604 30.69 24.43 -1.83
N VAL A 605 30.12 25.62 -2.05
CA VAL A 605 28.67 25.82 -2.24
C VAL A 605 28.37 25.88 -3.75
N ASN A 606 27.30 25.24 -4.20
CA ASN A 606 26.82 25.37 -5.59
C ASN A 606 26.26 26.80 -5.80
N PRO A 607 26.54 27.47 -6.94
CA PRO A 607 26.04 28.82 -7.16
C PRO A 607 24.52 28.91 -7.15
N VAL A 608 23.99 29.90 -6.43
CA VAL A 608 22.57 30.27 -6.43
C VAL A 608 22.45 31.61 -7.14
N LEU A 609 21.86 31.60 -8.34
CA LEU A 609 21.95 32.73 -9.27
C LEU A 609 20.71 33.65 -9.17
N PRO A 610 20.87 34.93 -8.77
CA PRO A 610 19.75 35.88 -8.78
C PRO A 610 19.21 36.15 -10.19
N GLU A 611 20.04 35.99 -11.22
CA GLU A 611 19.68 36.21 -12.62
C GLU A 611 18.59 35.24 -13.14
N LEU A 612 18.33 34.13 -12.44
CA LEU A 612 17.22 33.21 -12.79
C LEU A 612 15.85 33.91 -12.75
N TRP A 613 15.67 34.92 -11.89
CA TRP A 613 14.44 35.72 -11.78
C TRP A 613 14.25 36.70 -12.95
N ARG A 614 15.24 36.82 -13.86
CA ARG A 614 15.13 37.62 -15.09
C ARG A 614 14.77 36.79 -16.32
N LEU A 615 14.74 35.46 -16.21
CA LEU A 615 14.29 34.63 -17.32
C LEU A 615 12.84 34.97 -17.69
N PRO A 616 12.42 34.78 -18.96
CA PRO A 616 11.01 34.93 -19.31
C PRO A 616 10.15 33.94 -18.51
N ARG A 617 9.05 34.41 -17.88
CA ARG A 617 8.17 33.58 -17.01
C ARG A 617 7.67 32.29 -17.68
N ARG A 618 7.54 32.28 -19.02
CA ARG A 618 7.16 31.11 -19.83
C ARG A 618 8.20 29.98 -19.86
N VAL A 619 9.45 30.26 -19.49
CA VAL A 619 10.51 29.25 -19.43
C VAL A 619 10.28 28.39 -18.18
N PRO A 620 10.20 27.05 -18.27
CA PRO A 620 9.91 26.20 -17.12
C PRO A 620 10.87 26.40 -15.93
N LEU A 621 12.13 26.76 -16.21
CA LEU A 621 13.15 27.06 -15.20
C LEU A 621 12.90 28.35 -14.40
N HIS A 622 12.07 29.27 -14.89
CA HIS A 622 11.84 30.54 -14.20
C HIS A 622 11.22 30.28 -12.81
N PRO A 623 11.75 30.88 -11.72
CA PRO A 623 11.34 30.58 -10.35
C PRO A 623 9.87 30.82 -10.03
N SER A 624 9.14 31.67 -10.77
CA SER A 624 7.69 31.81 -10.60
C SER A 624 6.91 30.52 -10.81
N ASN A 625 7.51 29.54 -11.49
CA ASN A 625 6.92 28.24 -11.79
C ASN A 625 7.20 27.20 -10.69
N TRP A 626 8.04 27.52 -9.71
CA TRP A 626 8.35 26.64 -8.59
C TRP A 626 7.26 26.74 -7.53
N TYR A 627 7.13 25.66 -6.74
CA TYR A 627 6.34 25.65 -5.51
C TYR A 627 6.73 26.82 -4.60
N CYS A 628 5.76 27.46 -3.94
CA CYS A 628 5.94 28.73 -3.23
C CYS A 628 7.03 28.68 -2.14
N HIS A 629 7.04 27.63 -1.31
CA HIS A 629 8.09 27.47 -0.28
C HIS A 629 9.48 27.40 -0.90
N THR A 630 9.68 26.55 -1.91
CA THR A 630 10.96 26.40 -2.62
C THR A 630 11.37 27.71 -3.28
N ARG A 631 10.42 28.41 -3.94
CA ARG A 631 10.64 29.70 -4.57
C ARG A 631 11.15 30.75 -3.58
N LEU A 632 10.53 30.87 -2.41
CA LEU A 632 10.87 31.89 -1.42
C LEU A 632 12.18 31.59 -0.69
N ILE A 633 12.46 30.32 -0.36
CA ILE A 633 13.74 29.91 0.22
C ILE A 633 14.89 30.22 -0.74
N TYR A 634 14.78 29.80 -2.00
CA TYR A 634 15.82 30.03 -2.99
C TYR A 634 15.93 31.49 -3.42
N MET A 635 14.87 32.29 -3.31
CA MET A 635 14.93 33.74 -3.52
C MET A 635 15.88 34.41 -2.51
N ALA A 636 15.72 34.10 -1.22
CA ALA A 636 16.61 34.62 -0.19
C ALA A 636 18.05 34.10 -0.36
N MET A 637 18.22 32.80 -0.63
CA MET A 637 19.56 32.23 -0.91
C MET A 637 20.23 32.89 -2.13
N ALA A 638 19.49 33.18 -3.20
CA ALA A 638 19.99 33.84 -4.40
C ALA A 638 20.37 35.31 -4.17
N ALA A 639 19.70 35.99 -3.23
CA ALA A 639 20.03 37.35 -2.83
C ALA A 639 21.27 37.40 -1.92
N ILE A 640 21.44 36.40 -1.05
CA ILE A 640 22.59 36.27 -0.13
C ILE A 640 23.87 35.79 -0.84
N TYR A 641 23.76 34.78 -1.72
CA TYR A 641 24.92 34.10 -2.31
C TYR A 641 25.98 35.04 -2.94
N PRO A 642 25.61 36.11 -3.68
CA PRO A 642 26.57 37.04 -4.27
C PRO A 642 27.51 37.72 -3.27
N ALA A 643 27.04 37.97 -2.03
CA ALA A 643 27.85 38.60 -0.99
C ALA A 643 28.93 37.66 -0.44
N ARG A 644 28.70 36.34 -0.50
CA ARG A 644 29.58 35.31 0.09
C ARG A 644 30.01 35.66 1.51
N PHE A 645 29.07 36.18 2.29
CA PHE A 645 29.32 36.61 3.65
C PHE A 645 29.82 35.45 4.52
N GLN A 646 30.74 35.74 5.42
CA GLN A 646 31.18 34.83 6.46
C GLN A 646 31.28 35.60 7.78
N ALA A 647 30.64 35.10 8.82
CA ALA A 647 30.68 35.71 10.15
C ALA A 647 32.13 35.78 10.70
N PRO A 648 32.43 36.72 11.62
CA PRO A 648 33.75 36.81 12.23
C PRO A 648 34.18 35.50 12.92
N VAL A 649 35.46 35.16 12.82
CA VAL A 649 36.02 33.97 13.49
C VAL A 649 36.21 34.26 14.97
N THR A 650 35.24 33.86 15.79
CA THR A 650 35.35 33.89 17.26
C THR A 650 36.18 32.69 17.78
N PRO A 651 36.62 32.69 19.05
CA PRO A 651 37.29 31.52 19.64
C PRO A 651 36.47 30.23 19.52
N VAL A 652 35.15 30.31 19.64
CA VAL A 652 34.25 29.16 19.47
C VAL A 652 34.23 28.69 18.01
N ILE A 653 34.20 29.60 17.03
CA ILE A 653 34.27 29.24 15.60
C ILE A 653 35.63 28.59 15.26
N ALA A 654 36.73 29.11 15.81
CA ALA A 654 38.05 28.51 15.63
C ALA A 654 38.10 27.07 16.20
N SER A 655 37.58 26.87 17.42
CA SER A 655 37.44 25.54 18.04
C SER A 655 36.57 24.60 17.21
N LEU A 656 35.42 25.07 16.73
CA LEU A 656 34.51 24.30 15.87
C LEU A 656 35.19 23.85 14.57
N ARG A 657 36.05 24.66 13.95
CA ARG A 657 36.81 24.24 12.75
C ARG A 657 37.74 23.07 13.03
N GLU A 658 38.39 23.05 14.19
CA GLU A 658 39.23 21.92 14.61
C GLU A 658 38.38 20.68 14.91
N GLU A 659 37.28 20.86 15.66
CA GLU A 659 36.38 19.79 16.07
C GLU A 659 35.71 19.08 14.89
N LEU A 660 35.27 19.83 13.87
CA LEU A 660 34.49 19.33 12.73
C LEU A 660 35.36 18.78 11.57
N PHE A 661 36.62 19.24 11.47
CA PHE A 661 37.49 18.91 10.32
C PHE A 661 38.84 18.29 10.69
N GLY A 662 39.19 18.16 11.98
CA GLY A 662 40.40 17.46 12.42
C GLY A 662 41.70 18.25 12.22
N GLY A 663 41.62 19.58 12.09
CA GLY A 663 42.76 20.46 11.79
C GLY A 663 42.90 20.81 10.30
N GLY A 664 43.71 21.81 9.97
CA GLY A 664 44.00 22.16 8.56
C GLY A 664 42.81 22.72 7.77
N PHE A 665 41.86 23.40 8.43
CA PHE A 665 40.67 23.97 7.76
C PHE A 665 41.03 24.84 6.53
N ALA A 666 42.13 25.59 6.61
CA ALA A 666 42.62 26.43 5.52
C ALA A 666 43.12 25.61 4.29
N ASP A 667 43.55 24.37 4.51
CA ASP A 667 44.14 23.49 3.49
C ASP A 667 43.08 22.61 2.80
N LEU A 668 41.83 22.63 3.26
CA LEU A 668 40.75 21.82 2.69
C LEU A 668 40.33 22.31 1.30
N ASP A 669 40.23 21.36 0.34
CA ASP A 669 39.61 21.62 -0.96
C ASP A 669 38.08 21.55 -0.87
N PHE A 670 37.49 22.67 -0.43
CA PHE A 670 36.04 22.82 -0.42
C PHE A 670 35.43 22.75 -1.82
N ALA A 671 36.15 23.19 -2.86
CA ALA A 671 35.64 23.18 -4.24
C ALA A 671 35.39 21.75 -4.75
N ALA A 672 36.29 20.81 -4.41
CA ALA A 672 36.11 19.39 -4.67
C ALA A 672 34.95 18.77 -3.86
N SER A 673 34.63 19.33 -2.71
CA SER A 673 33.56 18.84 -1.83
C SER A 673 32.16 19.35 -2.22
N ARG A 674 32.04 20.20 -3.25
CA ARG A 674 30.78 20.85 -3.64
C ARG A 674 29.62 19.89 -3.92
N ASN A 675 29.90 18.76 -4.56
CA ASN A 675 28.92 17.72 -4.88
C ASN A 675 29.02 16.47 -3.99
N ARG A 676 29.89 16.49 -2.95
CA ARG A 676 29.92 15.43 -1.94
C ARG A 676 28.67 15.54 -1.07
N LEU A 677 28.00 14.42 -0.86
CA LEU A 677 26.76 14.31 -0.10
C LEU A 677 26.75 12.97 0.62
N ARG A 678 26.25 12.93 1.84
CA ARG A 678 26.05 11.70 2.60
C ARG A 678 24.88 10.91 2.01
N ASP A 679 25.16 9.74 1.47
CA ASP A 679 24.17 8.91 0.78
C ASP A 679 22.95 8.54 1.64
N ALA A 680 23.13 8.38 2.96
CA ALA A 680 22.07 8.05 3.89
C ALA A 680 21.05 9.19 4.11
N ASP A 681 21.43 10.45 3.82
CA ASP A 681 20.53 11.62 3.95
C ASP A 681 19.74 11.89 2.66
N LEU A 682 19.99 11.14 1.58
CA LEU A 682 19.45 11.43 0.25
C LEU A 682 18.13 10.70 -0.02
N PHE A 683 17.03 11.45 -0.07
CA PHE A 683 15.78 11.02 -0.68
C PHE A 683 15.77 11.29 -2.19
N ALA A 684 16.07 12.54 -2.57
CA ALA A 684 16.14 13.04 -3.94
C ALA A 684 17.61 13.21 -4.37
N ARG A 685 18.25 12.12 -4.80
CA ARG A 685 19.64 12.20 -5.29
C ARG A 685 19.74 13.13 -6.52
N PRO A 686 20.67 14.11 -6.55
CA PRO A 686 20.84 14.99 -7.69
C PRO A 686 21.04 14.22 -9.00
N GLY A 687 20.11 14.38 -9.94
CA GLY A 687 20.15 13.71 -11.24
C GLY A 687 21.17 14.30 -12.21
N VAL A 688 21.29 13.73 -13.41
CA VAL A 688 22.20 14.23 -14.47
C VAL A 688 21.85 15.68 -14.83
N CYS A 689 20.56 15.99 -15.00
CA CYS A 689 20.10 17.32 -15.37
C CYS A 689 20.45 18.39 -14.33
N LEU A 690 20.18 18.11 -13.04
CA LEU A 690 20.54 19.04 -11.96
C LEU A 690 22.07 19.23 -11.87
N ARG A 691 22.86 18.15 -11.98
CA ARG A 691 24.33 18.26 -12.00
C ARG A 691 24.84 19.08 -13.19
N ALA A 692 24.22 18.93 -14.36
CA ALA A 692 24.50 19.76 -15.53
C ALA A 692 24.11 21.22 -15.28
N GLY A 693 22.95 21.47 -14.65
CA GLY A 693 22.51 22.79 -14.21
C GLY A 693 23.52 23.45 -13.26
N TYR A 694 24.04 22.72 -12.27
CA TYR A 694 25.13 23.20 -11.42
C TYR A 694 26.41 23.49 -12.21
N GLY A 695 26.73 22.67 -13.22
CA GLY A 695 27.84 22.92 -14.14
C GLY A 695 27.70 24.24 -14.89
N LEU A 696 26.52 24.48 -15.46
CA LEU A 696 26.20 25.72 -16.16
C LEU A 696 26.23 26.92 -15.20
N ALA A 697 25.68 26.77 -14.00
CA ALA A 697 25.69 27.82 -12.99
C ALA A 697 27.12 28.20 -12.58
N ARG A 698 28.03 27.22 -12.46
CA ARG A 698 29.46 27.48 -12.20
C ARG A 698 30.16 28.15 -13.36
N TRP A 699 29.86 27.73 -14.59
CA TRP A 699 30.40 28.39 -15.77
C TRP A 699 29.94 29.86 -15.84
N TYR A 700 28.65 30.10 -15.63
CA TYR A 700 28.09 31.45 -15.59
C TYR A 700 28.68 32.26 -14.42
N GLU A 701 28.89 31.66 -13.26
CA GLU A 701 29.50 32.34 -12.11
C GLU A 701 30.89 32.93 -12.40
N ARG A 702 31.65 32.30 -13.30
CA ARG A 702 33.00 32.76 -13.68
C ARG A 702 32.96 33.96 -14.64
N PHE A 703 31.94 34.07 -15.49
CA PHE A 703 31.88 35.03 -16.59
C PHE A 703 30.70 36.01 -16.51
N GLY A 704 29.80 35.83 -15.54
CA GLY A 704 28.58 36.60 -15.39
C GLY A 704 28.85 38.08 -15.13
N SER A 705 27.95 38.93 -15.61
CA SER A 705 28.07 40.38 -15.44
C SER A 705 27.82 40.77 -13.98
N LYS A 706 28.85 41.33 -13.32
CA LYS A 706 28.74 41.86 -11.95
C LYS A 706 27.68 42.96 -11.82
N ARG A 707 27.50 43.79 -12.85
CA ARG A 707 26.47 44.85 -12.89
C ARG A 707 25.06 44.24 -12.96
N LEU A 708 24.87 43.24 -13.81
CA LEU A 708 23.58 42.54 -13.92
C LEU A 708 23.25 41.84 -12.59
N ARG A 709 24.23 41.19 -11.98
CA ARG A 709 24.09 40.54 -10.68
C ARG A 709 23.64 41.50 -9.60
N ALA A 710 24.35 42.62 -9.43
CA ALA A 710 24.00 43.64 -8.43
C ALA A 710 22.57 44.15 -8.62
N ARG A 711 22.15 44.39 -9.88
CA ARG A 711 20.78 44.79 -10.19
C ARG A 711 19.76 43.71 -9.82
N CYS A 712 20.01 42.45 -10.20
CA CYS A 712 19.10 41.35 -9.87
C CYS A 712 19.01 41.13 -8.36
N THR A 713 20.13 41.20 -7.64
CA THR A 713 20.16 41.10 -6.18
C THR A 713 19.34 42.20 -5.52
N ALA A 714 19.49 43.47 -5.94
CA ALA A 714 18.69 44.57 -5.40
C ALA A 714 17.18 44.34 -5.61
N GLU A 715 16.79 43.87 -6.80
CA GLU A 715 15.37 43.55 -7.10
C GLU A 715 14.84 42.39 -6.25
N LEU A 716 15.67 41.39 -5.91
CA LEU A 716 15.28 40.33 -4.99
C LEU A 716 15.13 40.85 -3.55
N VAL A 717 16.02 41.74 -3.10
CA VAL A 717 15.93 42.38 -1.77
C VAL A 717 14.63 43.18 -1.65
N ASP A 718 14.27 43.98 -2.65
CA ASP A 718 13.01 44.74 -2.64
C ASP A 718 11.78 43.82 -2.64
N ARG A 719 11.86 42.69 -3.35
CA ARG A 719 10.83 41.66 -3.32
C ARG A 719 10.73 40.96 -1.96
N ILE A 720 11.84 40.72 -1.27
CA ILE A 720 11.85 40.19 0.10
C ILE A 720 11.17 41.18 1.05
N ARG A 721 11.42 42.49 0.92
CA ARG A 721 10.71 43.52 1.71
C ARG A 721 9.21 43.49 1.44
N TRP A 722 8.79 43.39 0.18
CA TRP A 722 7.37 43.25 -0.17
C TRP A 722 6.74 42.00 0.45
N GLU A 723 7.44 40.85 0.39
CA GLU A 723 6.98 39.59 0.97
C GLU A 723 6.81 39.72 2.50
N LEU A 724 7.77 40.32 3.19
CA LEU A 724 7.67 40.56 4.63
C LEU A 724 6.50 41.48 4.97
N ARG A 725 6.36 42.63 4.29
CA ARG A 725 5.28 43.59 4.58
C ARG A 725 3.87 43.02 4.39
N THR A 726 3.72 42.06 3.47
CA THR A 726 2.43 41.38 3.19
C THR A 726 2.19 40.12 4.03
N THR A 727 3.09 39.81 4.96
CA THR A 727 3.01 38.65 5.88
C THR A 727 3.25 39.08 7.33
N ASP A 728 2.92 40.34 7.65
CA ASP A 728 3.24 40.99 8.94
C ASP A 728 4.65 40.67 9.46
N HIS A 729 5.61 40.64 8.53
CA HIS A 729 7.02 40.39 8.73
C HIS A 729 7.39 38.99 9.22
N THR A 730 6.51 38.00 9.03
CA THR A 730 6.73 36.61 9.48
C THR A 730 7.15 35.66 8.35
N SER A 731 6.92 36.02 7.08
CA SER A 731 7.09 35.16 5.90
C SER A 731 6.16 33.94 5.87
N ILE A 732 6.15 33.18 4.77
CA ILE A 732 5.36 31.93 4.66
C ILE A 732 5.77 30.84 5.67
N SER A 733 7.02 30.86 6.13
CA SER A 733 7.58 29.85 7.02
C SER A 733 8.83 30.38 7.73
N PRO A 734 9.22 29.80 8.88
CA PRO A 734 10.45 30.19 9.57
C PRO A 734 11.71 29.93 8.71
N VAL A 735 11.72 28.93 7.83
CA VAL A 735 12.89 28.66 6.95
C VAL A 735 13.17 29.87 6.05
N SER A 736 12.14 30.37 5.35
CA SER A 736 12.26 31.58 4.53
C SER A 736 12.44 32.83 5.38
N GLY A 737 11.76 32.93 6.53
CA GLY A 737 11.84 34.09 7.43
C GLY A 737 13.26 34.33 7.94
N LEU A 738 13.92 33.28 8.44
CA LEU A 738 15.31 33.32 8.90
C LEU A 738 16.26 33.80 7.79
N LEU A 739 16.12 33.26 6.58
CA LEU A 739 16.93 33.67 5.43
C LEU A 739 16.61 35.09 4.95
N ASN A 740 15.36 35.51 4.98
CA ASN A 740 14.95 36.88 4.65
C ASN A 740 15.58 37.89 5.61
N ILE A 741 15.60 37.60 6.91
CA ILE A 741 16.26 38.44 7.92
C ILE A 741 17.76 38.51 7.66
N VAL A 742 18.44 37.38 7.43
CA VAL A 742 19.87 37.38 7.07
C VAL A 742 20.11 38.22 5.81
N CYS A 743 19.27 38.08 4.79
CA CYS A 743 19.41 38.82 3.55
C CYS A 743 19.30 40.34 3.76
N LEU A 744 18.29 40.79 4.50
CA LEU A 744 18.11 42.23 4.76
C LEU A 744 19.23 42.78 5.64
N TRP A 745 19.60 42.07 6.71
CA TRP A 745 20.69 42.48 7.59
C TRP A 745 22.04 42.61 6.87
N LEU A 746 22.35 41.69 5.94
CA LEU A 746 23.56 41.77 5.12
C LEU A 746 23.56 42.92 4.12
N HIS A 747 22.37 43.36 3.70
CA HIS A 747 22.22 44.49 2.79
C HIS A 747 22.32 45.81 3.53
N ASP A 748 21.62 45.91 4.67
CA ASP A 748 21.62 47.05 5.58
C ASP A 748 21.28 46.55 7.00
N SER A 749 22.25 46.63 7.92
CA SER A 749 22.06 46.20 9.32
C SER A 749 21.05 47.05 10.08
N ASP A 750 20.76 48.26 9.57
CA ASP A 750 19.77 49.19 10.12
C ASP A 750 18.43 49.17 9.36
N ASP A 751 18.20 48.17 8.50
CA ASP A 751 16.94 48.00 7.77
C ASP A 751 15.75 47.83 8.75
N ALA A 752 14.74 48.69 8.59
CA ALA A 752 13.56 48.69 9.45
C ALA A 752 12.68 47.43 9.31
N ASP A 753 12.56 46.89 8.09
CA ASP A 753 11.84 45.63 7.86
C ASP A 753 12.61 44.46 8.49
N CYS A 754 13.95 44.49 8.47
CA CYS A 754 14.77 43.49 9.15
C CYS A 754 14.54 43.47 10.68
N ARG A 755 14.59 44.63 11.34
CA ARG A 755 14.31 44.72 12.79
C ARG A 755 12.92 44.23 13.13
N LYS A 756 11.91 44.63 12.34
CA LYS A 756 10.53 44.19 12.57
C LYS A 756 10.38 42.69 12.35
N ALA A 757 11.01 42.12 11.32
CA ALA A 757 10.97 40.69 11.05
C ALA A 757 11.64 39.86 12.15
N LEU A 758 12.76 40.34 12.71
CA LEU A 758 13.39 39.70 13.85
C LEU A 758 12.48 39.69 15.08
N ALA A 759 11.83 40.82 15.39
CA ALA A 759 10.88 40.92 16.50
C ALA A 759 9.60 40.08 16.30
N ARG A 760 9.16 39.89 15.05
CA ARG A 760 7.96 39.11 14.72
C ARG A 760 8.23 37.62 14.54
N LEU A 761 9.50 37.20 14.48
CA LEU A 761 9.89 35.80 14.38
C LEU A 761 9.40 34.97 15.57
N ASP A 762 9.21 35.59 16.74
CA ASP A 762 8.64 34.99 17.95
C ASP A 762 7.23 34.42 17.72
N GLY A 763 6.50 34.88 16.69
CA GLY A 763 5.24 34.28 16.27
C GLY A 763 5.37 32.80 15.84
N TRP A 764 6.57 32.35 15.50
CA TRP A 764 6.87 30.95 15.19
C TRP A 764 7.39 30.16 16.39
N ILE A 765 7.66 30.81 17.52
CA ILE A 765 8.20 30.14 18.71
C ILE A 765 7.07 29.46 19.48
N TRP A 766 7.31 28.20 19.84
CA TRP A 766 6.56 27.49 20.87
C TRP A 766 7.48 27.24 22.06
N GLU A 767 6.99 27.54 23.26
CA GLU A 767 7.81 27.48 24.46
C GLU A 767 7.02 26.96 25.65
N ASP A 768 7.64 26.02 26.35
CA ASP A 768 7.18 25.52 27.64
C ASP A 768 8.37 25.00 28.44
N GLU A 769 8.16 24.80 29.74
CA GLU A 769 9.23 24.30 30.59
C GLU A 769 9.64 22.88 30.28
N ALA A 770 8.74 21.98 29.89
CA ALA A 770 9.08 20.56 29.74
C ALA A 770 10.02 20.32 28.55
N ALA A 771 9.69 20.91 27.40
CA ALA A 771 10.35 20.69 26.12
C ALA A 771 11.18 21.89 25.63
N GLY A 772 11.21 23.02 26.35
CA GLY A 772 12.07 24.17 26.05
C GLY A 772 11.52 25.14 24.98
N THR A 773 12.41 25.90 24.33
CA THR A 773 12.07 26.78 23.20
C THR A 773 12.24 26.03 21.89
N ARG A 774 11.20 25.99 21.07
CA ARG A 774 11.21 25.38 19.73
C ARG A 774 10.70 26.37 18.70
N VAL A 775 11.30 26.35 17.52
CA VAL A 775 10.76 27.10 16.37
C VAL A 775 9.86 26.13 15.59
N ALA A 776 8.54 26.36 15.66
CA ALA A 776 7.55 25.51 15.03
C ALA A 776 7.65 25.59 13.50
N GLY A 777 7.53 24.46 12.81
CA GLY A 777 7.60 24.42 11.34
C GLY A 777 6.42 25.14 10.67
N ALA A 778 5.28 25.15 11.35
CA ALA A 778 4.07 25.88 11.00
C ALA A 778 3.30 26.24 12.28
N ARG A 779 2.33 27.15 12.15
CA ARG A 779 1.31 27.49 13.16
C ARG A 779 -0.05 27.08 12.59
N SER A 780 -0.97 26.57 13.40
CA SER A 780 -2.17 25.86 12.91
C SER A 780 -3.50 26.45 13.38
N ALA A 781 -3.51 27.68 13.91
CA ALA A 781 -4.70 28.25 14.55
C ALA A 781 -5.99 28.19 13.71
N SER A 782 -5.96 28.58 12.42
CA SER A 782 -7.16 28.49 11.57
C SER A 782 -7.49 27.06 11.19
N TRP A 783 -6.49 26.21 10.96
CA TRP A 783 -6.68 24.79 10.65
C TRP A 783 -7.33 24.02 11.80
N ASP A 784 -6.74 24.10 13.00
CA ASP A 784 -7.22 23.40 14.18
C ASP A 784 -8.59 23.92 14.64
N THR A 785 -8.81 25.24 14.58
CA THR A 785 -10.13 25.82 14.89
C THR A 785 -11.20 25.32 13.92
N GLY A 786 -10.90 25.25 12.62
CA GLY A 786 -11.83 24.73 11.61
C GLY A 786 -12.29 23.30 11.90
N PHE A 787 -11.38 22.41 12.28
CA PHE A 787 -11.74 21.03 12.65
C PHE A 787 -12.38 20.92 14.04
N ALA A 788 -11.93 21.71 15.02
CA ALA A 788 -12.52 21.72 16.37
C ALA A 788 -13.99 22.16 16.34
N LEU A 789 -14.33 23.18 15.55
CA LEU A 789 -15.72 23.62 15.36
C LEU A 789 -16.58 22.50 14.76
N GLN A 790 -16.11 21.82 13.71
CA GLN A 790 -16.82 20.69 13.10
C GLN A 790 -17.04 19.54 14.11
N ALA A 791 -16.03 19.24 14.93
CA ALA A 791 -16.12 18.19 15.94
C ALA A 791 -17.12 18.55 17.06
N LEU A 792 -17.07 19.79 17.56
CA LEU A 792 -17.96 20.28 18.62
C LEU A 792 -19.41 20.45 18.15
N ALA A 793 -19.62 20.85 16.89
CA ALA A 793 -20.95 20.95 16.30
C ALA A 793 -21.68 19.60 16.20
N ALA A 794 -20.95 18.48 16.28
CA ALA A 794 -21.52 17.14 16.32
C ALA A 794 -22.06 16.73 17.72
N VAL A 795 -21.82 17.54 18.76
CA VAL A 795 -22.25 17.31 20.15
C VAL A 795 -22.87 18.57 20.79
N PRO A 796 -23.87 19.20 20.15
CA PRO A 796 -24.40 20.50 20.57
C PRO A 796 -25.09 20.48 21.94
N GLU A 797 -25.46 19.30 22.45
CA GLU A 797 -26.16 19.14 23.72
C GLU A 797 -25.28 19.31 24.97
N VAL A 798 -23.95 19.32 24.82
CA VAL A 798 -23.02 19.41 25.95
C VAL A 798 -22.88 20.87 26.39
N GLU A 799 -22.94 21.10 27.71
CA GLU A 799 -22.78 22.43 28.30
C GLU A 799 -21.45 23.10 27.88
N GLY A 800 -21.48 24.40 27.60
CA GLY A 800 -20.33 25.18 27.13
C GLY A 800 -20.04 25.11 25.63
N VAL A 801 -20.52 24.07 24.92
CA VAL A 801 -20.27 23.91 23.48
C VAL A 801 -20.82 25.08 22.66
N ALA A 802 -22.04 25.52 22.93
CA ALA A 802 -22.66 26.62 22.18
C ALA A 802 -21.87 27.93 22.26
N GLU A 803 -21.25 28.22 23.42
CA GLU A 803 -20.41 29.40 23.60
C GLU A 803 -19.06 29.25 22.88
N ALA A 804 -18.42 28.09 23.04
CA ALA A 804 -17.17 27.79 22.38
C ALA A 804 -17.28 27.85 20.85
N LEU A 805 -18.38 27.32 20.28
CA LEU A 805 -18.67 27.39 18.85
C LEU A 805 -18.79 28.84 18.36
N ARG A 806 -19.52 29.70 19.08
CA ARG A 806 -19.64 31.13 18.73
C ARG A 806 -18.28 31.82 18.77
N SER A 807 -17.52 31.64 19.85
CA SER A 807 -16.20 32.25 20.02
C SER A 807 -15.21 31.81 18.93
N GLY A 808 -15.18 30.52 18.58
CA GLY A 808 -14.34 30.01 17.50
C GLY A 808 -14.78 30.46 16.10
N ALA A 809 -16.08 30.55 15.83
CA ALA A 809 -16.58 31.12 14.58
C ALA A 809 -16.23 32.62 14.46
N ASP A 810 -16.32 33.37 15.56
CA ASP A 810 -15.89 34.77 15.63
C ASP A 810 -14.39 34.92 15.38
N PHE A 811 -13.57 34.01 15.91
CA PHE A 811 -12.15 33.95 15.59
C PHE A 811 -11.92 33.74 14.09
N LEU A 812 -12.52 32.71 13.48
CA LEU A 812 -12.35 32.43 12.05
C LEU A 812 -12.83 33.58 11.17
N ARG A 813 -13.92 34.28 11.53
CA ARG A 813 -14.38 35.46 10.80
C ARG A 813 -13.32 36.56 10.75
N ARG A 814 -12.59 36.78 11.85
CA ARG A 814 -11.46 37.72 11.91
C ARG A 814 -10.22 37.24 11.16
N GLN A 815 -10.11 35.95 10.86
CA GLN A 815 -8.97 35.38 10.14
C GLN A 815 -9.12 35.39 8.61
N GLN A 816 -10.29 35.76 8.06
CA GLN A 816 -10.44 35.87 6.62
C GLN A 816 -9.63 37.07 6.09
N ILE A 817 -8.84 36.86 5.04
CA ILE A 817 -8.16 37.96 4.38
C ILE A 817 -9.18 38.69 3.50
N ASP A 818 -9.54 39.92 3.83
CA ASP A 818 -10.58 40.71 3.14
C ASP A 818 -10.04 41.62 2.02
N THR A 819 -8.71 41.73 1.91
CA THR A 819 -8.01 42.69 1.05
C THR A 819 -7.07 42.00 0.06
N SER A 820 -7.02 42.54 -1.17
CA SER A 820 -6.04 42.14 -2.17
C SER A 820 -4.74 42.93 -1.96
N PHE A 821 -3.60 42.26 -2.04
CA PHE A 821 -2.30 42.92 -1.87
C PHE A 821 -1.87 43.62 -3.15
N GLU A 822 -1.52 44.90 -3.08
CA GLU A 822 -0.98 45.62 -4.23
C GLU A 822 0.34 44.96 -4.71
N GLY A 823 0.50 44.79 -6.02
CA GLY A 823 1.70 44.18 -6.61
C GLY A 823 1.79 42.65 -6.52
N PHE A 824 0.76 41.95 -6.03
CA PHE A 824 0.78 40.48 -5.86
C PHE A 824 1.17 39.71 -7.14
N ARG A 825 0.71 40.16 -8.31
CA ARG A 825 1.01 39.52 -9.61
C ARG A 825 2.48 39.63 -9.99
N ASP A 826 3.08 40.78 -9.69
CA ASP A 826 4.50 40.97 -9.90
C ASP A 826 5.26 40.10 -8.91
N ALA A 827 4.84 40.06 -7.65
CA ALA A 827 5.39 39.19 -6.63
C ALA A 827 5.21 37.67 -6.87
N PHE A 828 4.57 37.26 -7.97
CA PHE A 828 4.25 35.87 -8.30
C PHE A 828 3.41 35.19 -7.21
N ARG A 829 2.49 35.92 -6.60
CA ARG A 829 1.54 35.39 -5.62
C ARG A 829 0.18 35.20 -6.27
N MET A 830 -0.64 34.31 -5.73
CA MET A 830 -2.09 34.37 -5.92
C MET A 830 -2.64 35.54 -5.09
N ASP A 831 -3.72 36.18 -5.54
CA ASP A 831 -4.36 37.21 -4.69
C ASP A 831 -4.99 36.52 -3.45
N PRO A 832 -4.68 36.96 -2.23
CA PRO A 832 -5.08 36.25 -1.02
C PRO A 832 -6.52 36.52 -0.57
N LYS A 833 -7.18 37.54 -1.14
CA LYS A 833 -8.53 37.94 -0.73
C LYS A 833 -9.49 36.76 -0.73
N GLY A 834 -10.25 36.61 0.35
CA GLY A 834 -11.23 35.57 0.61
C GLY A 834 -10.68 34.31 1.27
N GLY A 835 -9.36 34.13 1.31
CA GLY A 835 -8.75 32.91 1.83
C GLY A 835 -8.40 32.96 3.32
N TRP A 836 -8.21 31.78 3.89
CA TRP A 836 -7.66 31.56 5.24
C TRP A 836 -6.29 30.90 5.17
N CYS A 837 -5.40 31.36 6.03
CA CYS A 837 -4.08 30.76 6.23
C CYS A 837 -4.18 29.46 7.03
N PHE A 838 -3.11 28.66 7.03
CA PHE A 838 -2.98 27.53 7.95
C PHE A 838 -2.84 28.03 9.41
N ALA A 839 -2.04 29.10 9.58
CA ALA A 839 -1.93 29.91 10.79
C ALA A 839 -3.03 30.99 10.84
N GLY A 840 -2.80 32.10 11.55
CA GLY A 840 -3.70 33.26 11.50
C GLY A 840 -3.49 34.13 10.25
N ALA A 841 -4.39 35.09 10.01
CA ALA A 841 -4.36 36.01 8.85
C ALA A 841 -3.03 36.79 8.73
N TRP A 842 -2.32 37.00 9.84
CA TRP A 842 -1.01 37.62 9.89
C TRP A 842 0.02 36.90 8.99
N HIS A 843 -0.13 35.60 8.76
CA HIS A 843 0.71 34.80 7.87
C HIS A 843 0.58 35.21 6.40
N GLY A 844 -0.58 35.75 6.02
CA GLY A 844 -0.89 36.29 4.69
C GLY A 844 -0.95 35.25 3.56
N TRP A 845 -0.57 34.00 3.76
CA TRP A 845 -0.54 32.94 2.75
C TRP A 845 -1.72 31.97 2.91
N PRO A 846 -2.89 32.30 2.33
CA PRO A 846 -4.04 31.43 2.42
C PRO A 846 -3.83 30.13 1.62
N VAL A 847 -4.53 29.09 2.07
CA VAL A 847 -4.48 27.73 1.51
C VAL A 847 -5.90 27.29 1.18
N THR A 848 -6.07 26.55 0.08
CA THR A 848 -7.39 26.14 -0.41
C THR A 848 -8.15 25.24 0.57
N ASP A 849 -7.49 24.27 1.18
CA ASP A 849 -8.07 23.40 2.22
C ASP A 849 -8.34 24.15 3.52
N CYS A 850 -7.42 25.01 3.99
CA CYS A 850 -7.63 25.83 5.18
C CYS A 850 -8.85 26.75 5.00
N THR A 851 -8.99 27.34 3.81
CA THR A 851 -10.17 28.14 3.43
C THR A 851 -11.44 27.30 3.46
N ALA A 852 -11.39 26.09 2.89
CA ALA A 852 -12.52 25.19 2.86
C ALA A 852 -12.95 24.70 4.26
N GLU A 853 -12.01 24.25 5.08
CA GLU A 853 -12.29 23.75 6.44
C GLU A 853 -12.70 24.88 7.39
N ALA A 854 -12.23 26.12 7.18
CA ALA A 854 -12.74 27.29 7.90
C ALA A 854 -14.20 27.59 7.53
N VAL A 855 -14.55 27.54 6.24
CA VAL A 855 -15.95 27.66 5.77
C VAL A 855 -16.82 26.56 6.36
N LEU A 856 -16.37 25.31 6.33
CA LEU A 856 -17.08 24.17 6.92
C LEU A 856 -17.28 24.33 8.43
N GLY A 857 -16.25 24.74 9.16
CA GLY A 857 -16.33 25.01 10.60
C GLY A 857 -17.32 26.12 10.94
N MET A 858 -17.32 27.22 10.19
CA MET A 858 -18.29 28.31 10.39
C MET A 858 -19.73 27.85 10.11
N ILE A 859 -19.97 27.17 8.98
CA ILE A 859 -21.32 26.68 8.61
C ILE A 859 -21.82 25.63 9.61
N ALA A 860 -20.94 24.78 10.14
CA ALA A 860 -21.29 23.79 11.15
C ALA A 860 -21.73 24.43 12.48
N THR A 861 -21.16 25.58 12.85
CA THR A 861 -21.60 26.38 14.02
C THR A 861 -22.96 27.02 13.78
N ASP A 862 -23.08 27.79 12.70
CA ASP A 862 -24.28 28.51 12.32
C ASP A 862 -24.20 28.79 10.80
N PRO A 863 -25.18 28.35 9.99
CA PRO A 863 -25.22 28.65 8.56
C PRO A 863 -25.13 30.15 8.23
N GLU A 864 -25.50 31.05 9.14
CA GLU A 864 -25.40 32.50 9.00
C GLU A 864 -24.11 33.11 9.60
N ALA A 865 -23.20 32.28 10.13
CA ALA A 865 -21.96 32.74 10.76
C ALA A 865 -21.06 33.59 9.84
N ALA A 866 -21.15 33.38 8.53
CA ALA A 866 -20.43 34.14 7.51
C ALA A 866 -21.42 34.78 6.53
N SER A 867 -21.15 36.04 6.15
CA SER A 867 -22.00 36.74 5.18
C SER A 867 -21.90 36.10 3.78
N PRO A 868 -22.93 36.21 2.92
CA PRO A 868 -22.85 35.74 1.54
C PRO A 868 -21.68 36.35 0.76
N GLU A 869 -21.28 37.59 1.07
CA GLU A 869 -20.11 38.24 0.47
C GLU A 869 -18.81 37.54 0.87
N ALA A 870 -18.62 37.29 2.18
CA ALA A 870 -17.46 36.58 2.72
C ALA A 870 -17.33 35.17 2.14
N LEU A 871 -18.44 34.43 2.07
CA LEU A 871 -18.49 33.10 1.44
C LEU A 871 -18.20 33.16 -0.07
N GLY A 872 -18.72 34.18 -0.77
CA GLY A 872 -18.43 34.41 -2.18
C GLY A 872 -16.96 34.74 -2.46
N ASP A 873 -16.31 35.48 -1.56
CA ASP A 873 -14.86 35.71 -1.61
C ASP A 873 -14.06 34.41 -1.38
N ALA A 874 -14.48 33.59 -0.41
CA ALA A 874 -13.88 32.28 -0.14
C ALA A 874 -13.97 31.33 -1.33
N VAL A 875 -15.14 31.23 -1.96
CA VAL A 875 -15.36 30.45 -3.18
C VAL A 875 -14.45 30.93 -4.30
N ARG A 876 -14.32 32.24 -4.52
CA ARG A 876 -13.41 32.81 -5.53
C ARG A 876 -11.94 32.54 -5.21
N PHE A 877 -11.55 32.52 -3.95
CA PHE A 877 -10.20 32.09 -3.56
C PHE A 877 -9.94 30.62 -3.93
N MET A 878 -10.81 29.71 -3.50
CA MET A 878 -10.67 28.28 -3.81
C MET A 878 -10.59 28.03 -5.32
N LEU A 879 -11.47 28.64 -6.12
CA LEU A 879 -11.49 28.47 -7.58
C LEU A 879 -10.16 28.85 -8.25
N ARG A 880 -9.46 29.87 -7.76
CA ARG A 880 -8.13 30.26 -8.28
C ARG A 880 -7.05 29.21 -8.02
N GLY A 881 -7.21 28.42 -6.97
CA GLY A 881 -6.36 27.28 -6.61
C GLY A 881 -6.58 26.03 -7.48
N GLN A 882 -7.60 25.99 -8.33
CA GLN A 882 -7.85 24.83 -9.18
C GLN A 882 -6.78 24.69 -10.28
N ASN A 883 -6.24 23.49 -10.41
CA ASN A 883 -5.34 23.12 -11.49
C ASN A 883 -6.10 22.76 -12.77
N ARG A 884 -5.41 22.86 -13.91
CA ARG A 884 -5.96 22.47 -15.22
C ARG A 884 -6.36 20.99 -15.31
N ASP A 885 -5.82 20.14 -14.44
CA ASP A 885 -6.15 18.71 -14.39
C ASP A 885 -7.44 18.41 -13.60
N GLY A 886 -8.04 19.44 -12.96
CA GLY A 886 -9.31 19.39 -12.25
C GLY A 886 -9.19 19.37 -10.72
N GLY A 887 -8.07 18.91 -10.17
CA GLY A 887 -7.85 18.96 -8.72
C GLY A 887 -7.36 20.32 -8.24
N PHE A 888 -7.29 20.51 -6.93
CA PHE A 888 -6.84 21.76 -6.31
C PHE A 888 -5.42 21.62 -5.73
N GLY A 889 -4.60 22.66 -5.90
CA GLY A 889 -3.33 22.79 -5.18
C GLY A 889 -3.52 23.41 -3.81
N SER A 890 -2.46 23.49 -3.00
CA SER A 890 -2.56 24.04 -1.64
C SER A 890 -2.58 25.57 -1.63
N TYR A 891 -1.42 26.21 -1.80
CA TYR A 891 -1.29 27.67 -1.73
C TYR A 891 -1.62 28.36 -3.06
N GLU A 892 -1.31 27.69 -4.18
CA GLU A 892 -1.45 28.24 -5.51
C GLU A 892 -1.99 27.18 -6.48
N SER A 893 -2.32 27.59 -7.72
CA SER A 893 -2.46 26.65 -8.82
C SER A 893 -1.12 26.46 -9.53
N ARG A 894 -0.90 25.27 -10.09
CA ARG A 894 0.26 24.87 -10.88
C ARG A 894 0.41 25.76 -12.10
N ARG A 895 1.58 26.41 -12.19
CA ARG A 895 1.91 27.37 -13.26
C ARG A 895 2.62 26.77 -14.46
N SER A 896 3.23 25.60 -14.30
CA SER A 896 3.94 24.88 -15.37
C SER A 896 3.28 23.54 -15.67
N ALA A 897 3.09 23.24 -16.96
CA ALA A 897 2.67 21.91 -17.41
C ALA A 897 3.81 20.88 -17.31
N VAL A 898 5.06 21.35 -17.31
CA VAL A 898 6.26 20.52 -17.18
C VAL A 898 6.58 20.34 -15.71
N GLY A 899 6.64 19.08 -15.24
CA GLY A 899 7.11 18.76 -13.89
C GLY A 899 8.60 19.09 -13.74
N LEU A 900 8.97 19.74 -12.63
CA LEU A 900 10.34 20.25 -12.40
C LEU A 900 11.15 19.43 -11.39
N GLU A 901 10.64 18.27 -10.96
CA GLU A 901 11.27 17.46 -9.90
C GLU A 901 12.68 16.97 -10.27
N TRP A 902 13.01 16.89 -11.56
CA TRP A 902 14.37 16.56 -12.03
C TRP A 902 15.42 17.66 -11.74
N LEU A 903 14.97 18.83 -11.28
CA LEU A 903 15.79 19.93 -10.79
C LEU A 903 15.86 20.00 -9.26
N ASN A 904 15.17 19.12 -8.53
CA ASN A 904 15.03 19.24 -7.08
C ASN A 904 16.42 19.26 -6.38
N PRO A 905 16.82 20.41 -5.82
CA PRO A 905 18.11 20.56 -5.13
C PRO A 905 18.03 20.27 -3.63
N ALA A 906 16.85 19.93 -3.10
CA ALA A 906 16.60 19.86 -1.67
C ALA A 906 17.03 18.54 -1.02
N GLU A 907 17.47 17.55 -1.81
CA GLU A 907 18.20 16.32 -1.44
C GLU A 907 17.50 15.39 -0.43
N MET A 908 17.17 15.89 0.75
CA MET A 908 16.44 15.24 1.83
C MET A 908 14.93 15.22 1.59
N PHE A 909 14.41 16.13 0.75
CA PHE A 909 12.98 16.33 0.50
C PHE A 909 12.59 15.93 -0.93
N GLY A 910 11.40 15.33 -1.09
CA GLY A 910 10.83 14.96 -2.39
C GLY A 910 9.57 15.74 -2.73
N GLU A 911 9.27 15.86 -4.03
CA GLU A 911 8.05 16.50 -4.56
C GLU A 911 7.92 17.97 -4.11
N SER A 912 9.04 18.69 -4.05
CA SER A 912 9.12 20.07 -3.56
C SER A 912 9.27 21.13 -4.65
N MET A 913 9.37 20.73 -5.93
CA MET A 913 9.65 21.70 -7.00
C MET A 913 8.41 22.33 -7.63
N THR A 914 7.26 21.65 -7.63
CA THR A 914 6.04 22.13 -8.31
C THR A 914 4.81 21.93 -7.46
N GLU A 915 3.87 22.87 -7.56
CA GLU A 915 2.55 22.68 -7.00
C GLU A 915 1.81 21.53 -7.71
N HIS A 916 1.16 20.69 -6.92
CA HIS A 916 0.42 19.51 -7.40
C HIS A 916 -1.07 19.65 -7.11
N SER A 917 -1.85 18.72 -7.64
CA SER A 917 -3.24 18.55 -7.21
C SER A 917 -3.23 17.51 -6.12
N HIS A 918 -3.85 17.81 -4.99
CA HIS A 918 -3.85 16.95 -3.80
C HIS A 918 -5.27 16.50 -3.49
N VAL A 919 -5.41 15.27 -2.97
CA VAL A 919 -6.72 14.66 -2.70
C VAL A 919 -7.46 15.44 -1.63
N GLU A 920 -6.72 15.87 -0.62
CA GLU A 920 -7.21 16.54 0.57
C GLU A 920 -7.67 17.95 0.23
N CYS A 921 -6.84 18.74 -0.47
CA CYS A 921 -7.23 20.06 -0.97
C CYS A 921 -8.46 19.99 -1.88
N THR A 922 -8.50 19.00 -2.77
CA THR A 922 -9.64 18.82 -3.70
C THR A 922 -10.92 18.45 -2.96
N ALA A 923 -10.83 17.51 -2.02
CA ALA A 923 -11.97 17.03 -1.24
C ALA A 923 -12.52 18.10 -0.29
N SER A 924 -11.65 18.84 0.41
CA SER A 924 -12.08 19.95 1.28
C SER A 924 -12.79 21.03 0.46
N CYS A 925 -12.24 21.45 -0.68
CA CYS A 925 -12.93 22.42 -1.54
C CYS A 925 -14.30 21.91 -2.02
N LEU A 926 -14.40 20.63 -2.42
CA LEU A 926 -15.68 20.01 -2.79
C LEU A 926 -16.68 20.03 -1.63
N ALA A 927 -16.25 19.68 -0.42
CA ALA A 927 -17.07 19.71 0.79
C ALA A 927 -17.57 21.13 1.10
N ALA A 928 -16.70 22.13 1.03
CA ALA A 928 -17.08 23.53 1.20
C ALA A 928 -18.08 24.00 0.12
N PHE A 929 -17.86 23.64 -1.15
CA PHE A 929 -18.84 23.94 -2.21
C PHE A 929 -20.18 23.25 -1.99
N ALA A 930 -20.19 22.01 -1.49
CA ALA A 930 -21.42 21.30 -1.15
C ALA A 930 -22.18 22.00 0.00
N ALA A 931 -21.47 22.39 1.07
CA ALA A 931 -22.05 23.15 2.18
C ALA A 931 -22.60 24.51 1.73
N CYS A 932 -21.85 25.25 0.90
CA CYS A 932 -22.34 26.50 0.31
C CYS A 932 -23.57 26.26 -0.59
N ARG A 933 -23.64 25.15 -1.33
CA ARG A 933 -24.81 24.83 -2.16
C ARG A 933 -26.07 24.64 -1.31
N GLN A 934 -25.92 24.04 -0.14
CA GLN A 934 -27.02 23.75 0.77
C GLN A 934 -27.50 25.00 1.51
N HIS A 935 -26.58 25.85 1.98
CA HIS A 935 -26.91 26.94 2.91
C HIS A 935 -26.80 28.35 2.29
N SER A 936 -26.10 28.51 1.18
CA SER A 936 -25.89 29.81 0.51
C SER A 936 -25.73 29.64 -1.02
N PRO A 937 -26.72 29.04 -1.71
CA PRO A 937 -26.59 28.71 -3.14
C PRO A 937 -26.27 29.91 -4.03
N GLN A 938 -26.66 31.12 -3.63
CA GLN A 938 -26.38 32.38 -4.32
C GLN A 938 -24.88 32.69 -4.49
N VAL A 939 -24.00 32.09 -3.68
CA VAL A 939 -22.55 32.33 -3.79
C VAL A 939 -21.87 31.43 -4.82
N LEU A 940 -22.57 30.42 -5.34
CA LEU A 940 -22.02 29.47 -6.30
C LEU A 940 -22.32 29.91 -7.74
N SER A 941 -21.26 30.18 -8.49
CA SER A 941 -21.33 30.51 -9.91
C SER A 941 -21.39 29.26 -10.81
N ALA A 942 -21.72 29.45 -12.09
CA ALA A 942 -21.59 28.39 -13.10
C ALA A 942 -20.14 27.87 -13.23
N GLU A 943 -19.15 28.73 -12.98
CA GLU A 943 -17.74 28.33 -12.90
C GLU A 943 -17.49 27.35 -11.75
N ALA A 944 -18.09 27.58 -10.58
CA ALA A 944 -17.99 26.68 -9.45
C ALA A 944 -18.62 25.30 -9.74
N ALA A 945 -19.76 25.27 -10.42
CA ALA A 945 -20.38 24.01 -10.85
C ALA A 945 -19.45 23.21 -11.78
N GLY A 946 -18.87 23.85 -12.81
CA GLY A 946 -17.89 23.20 -13.68
C GLY A 946 -16.59 22.80 -12.96
N ALA A 947 -16.19 23.54 -11.92
CA ALA A 947 -15.04 23.17 -11.09
C ALA A 947 -15.30 21.89 -10.28
N VAL A 948 -16.50 21.73 -9.72
CA VAL A 948 -16.93 20.52 -9.00
C VAL A 948 -16.86 19.28 -9.89
N GLU A 949 -17.39 19.34 -11.12
CA GLU A 949 -17.37 18.21 -12.06
C GLU A 949 -15.93 17.78 -12.43
N ARG A 950 -15.05 18.74 -12.66
CA ARG A 950 -13.63 18.47 -12.96
C ARG A 950 -12.90 17.86 -11.76
N ALA A 951 -13.23 18.31 -10.56
CA ALA A 951 -12.66 17.83 -9.31
C ALA A 951 -13.11 16.39 -8.98
N ASP A 952 -14.41 16.07 -9.12
CA ASP A 952 -14.93 14.70 -9.03
C ASP A 952 -14.21 13.77 -10.02
N SER A 953 -14.17 14.19 -11.29
CA SER A 953 -13.49 13.44 -12.34
C SER A 953 -11.99 13.22 -12.01
N TRP A 954 -11.35 14.20 -11.37
CA TRP A 954 -9.96 14.07 -10.94
C TRP A 954 -9.81 13.12 -9.75
N LEU A 955 -10.67 13.19 -8.72
CA LEU A 955 -10.65 12.28 -7.57
C LEU A 955 -10.80 10.83 -8.01
N ARG A 956 -11.73 10.55 -8.92
CA ARG A 956 -11.93 9.20 -9.48
C ARG A 956 -10.71 8.70 -10.24
N ARG A 957 -9.99 9.58 -10.95
CA ARG A 957 -8.71 9.23 -11.62
C ARG A 957 -7.54 9.10 -10.66
N ALA A 958 -7.59 9.80 -9.52
CA ALA A 958 -6.55 9.77 -8.50
C ALA A 958 -6.68 8.57 -7.56
N GLN A 959 -7.85 7.91 -7.52
CA GLN A 959 -8.06 6.69 -6.74
C GLN A 959 -7.12 5.58 -7.23
N GLU A 960 -6.44 4.94 -6.30
CA GLU A 960 -5.63 3.77 -6.56
C GLU A 960 -6.53 2.58 -6.92
N HIS A 961 -5.97 1.60 -7.63
CA HIS A 961 -6.74 0.43 -8.06
C HIS A 961 -7.27 -0.43 -6.91
N ASP A 962 -6.69 -0.34 -5.72
CA ASP A 962 -7.17 -1.03 -4.52
C ASP A 962 -8.30 -0.26 -3.80
N GLY A 963 -8.74 0.88 -4.33
CA GLY A 963 -9.80 1.72 -3.77
C GLY A 963 -9.31 2.83 -2.85
N SER A 964 -8.03 2.87 -2.49
CA SER A 964 -7.47 3.90 -1.62
C SER A 964 -7.10 5.18 -2.36
N TRP A 965 -6.84 6.24 -1.62
CA TRP A 965 -6.16 7.44 -2.14
C TRP A 965 -4.89 7.70 -1.35
N ARG A 966 -3.87 8.20 -2.05
CA ARG A 966 -2.61 8.57 -1.43
C ARG A 966 -2.69 9.97 -0.82
N GLY A 967 -2.54 10.07 0.50
CA GLY A 967 -2.30 11.32 1.20
C GLY A 967 -0.87 11.85 1.05
N VAL A 968 -0.72 13.17 1.16
CA VAL A 968 0.55 13.90 1.08
C VAL A 968 0.79 14.85 2.25
N TRP A 969 -0.26 15.22 2.99
CA TRP A 969 -0.18 16.08 4.19
C TRP A 969 -0.37 15.30 5.50
N GLY A 970 -0.92 14.09 5.41
CA GLY A 970 -1.06 13.13 6.51
C GLY A 970 -0.59 11.74 6.10
N VAL A 971 -0.30 10.89 7.08
CA VAL A 971 0.24 9.54 6.92
C VAL A 971 -0.91 8.51 6.84
N GLN A 972 -1.07 7.73 5.78
CA GLN A 972 -0.84 8.16 4.40
C GLN A 972 -2.07 7.84 3.55
N TYR A 973 -2.41 6.56 3.40
CA TYR A 973 -3.52 6.14 2.56
C TYR A 973 -4.85 6.16 3.30
N ILE A 974 -4.90 5.91 4.60
CA ILE A 974 -6.08 6.10 5.43
C ILE A 974 -6.49 7.58 5.40
N TYR A 975 -5.52 8.48 5.60
CA TYR A 975 -5.74 9.94 5.49
C TYR A 975 -6.29 10.32 4.10
N GLY A 976 -5.59 9.93 3.03
CA GLY A 976 -6.04 10.22 1.67
C GLY A 976 -7.41 9.61 1.37
N THR A 977 -7.70 8.40 1.86
CA THR A 977 -8.97 7.70 1.61
C THR A 977 -10.12 8.33 2.38
N PHE A 978 -9.89 8.81 3.60
CA PHE A 978 -10.86 9.62 4.34
C PHE A 978 -11.28 10.84 3.51
N PHE A 979 -10.33 11.63 3.02
CA PHE A 979 -10.63 12.77 2.15
C PHE A 979 -11.24 12.35 0.81
N GLY A 980 -10.76 11.28 0.19
CA GLY A 980 -11.29 10.79 -1.09
C GLY A 980 -12.78 10.42 -1.00
N ILE A 981 -13.18 9.72 0.07
CA ILE A 981 -14.58 9.40 0.36
C ILE A 981 -15.39 10.69 0.57
N ARG A 982 -14.91 11.59 1.45
CA ARG A 982 -15.56 12.88 1.76
C ARG A 982 -15.78 13.71 0.50
N GLY A 983 -14.77 13.80 -0.37
CA GLY A 983 -14.82 14.55 -1.62
C GLY A 983 -15.81 13.97 -2.63
N LEU A 984 -15.85 12.65 -2.80
CA LEU A 984 -16.83 12.00 -3.69
C LEU A 984 -18.27 12.17 -3.20
N LEU A 985 -18.51 12.04 -1.88
CA LEU A 985 -19.81 12.30 -1.29
C LEU A 985 -20.24 13.76 -1.52
N ALA A 986 -19.33 14.71 -1.28
CA ALA A 986 -19.57 16.13 -1.52
C ALA A 986 -19.81 16.47 -3.00
N ALA A 987 -19.22 15.70 -3.92
CA ALA A 987 -19.50 15.81 -5.35
C ALA A 987 -20.87 15.22 -5.77
N GLY A 988 -21.58 14.55 -4.86
CA GLY A 988 -22.89 13.96 -5.10
C GLY A 988 -22.86 12.47 -5.49
N ALA A 989 -21.79 11.74 -5.16
CA ALA A 989 -21.76 10.30 -5.36
C ALA A 989 -22.89 9.60 -4.58
N ALA A 990 -23.65 8.73 -5.28
CA ALA A 990 -24.81 8.06 -4.71
C ALA A 990 -24.43 6.92 -3.75
N PRO A 991 -25.34 6.50 -2.84
CA PRO A 991 -25.18 5.26 -2.08
C PRO A 991 -24.95 4.07 -3.01
N GLY A 992 -23.79 3.42 -2.89
CA GLY A 992 -23.38 2.35 -3.79
C GLY A 992 -22.55 2.80 -5.00
N ASP A 993 -21.96 4.00 -4.99
CA ASP A 993 -20.90 4.33 -5.95
C ASP A 993 -19.75 3.30 -5.87
N PRO A 994 -19.27 2.73 -7.00
CA PRO A 994 -18.19 1.75 -6.99
C PRO A 994 -16.90 2.23 -6.33
N ALA A 995 -16.54 3.51 -6.52
CA ALA A 995 -15.34 4.08 -5.92
C ALA A 995 -15.47 4.17 -4.40
N LEU A 996 -16.63 4.58 -3.88
CA LEU A 996 -16.91 4.60 -2.45
C LEU A 996 -16.87 3.19 -1.85
N ARG A 997 -17.51 2.21 -2.51
CA ARG A 997 -17.50 0.81 -2.03
C ARG A 997 -16.09 0.22 -1.98
N ALA A 998 -15.28 0.48 -3.00
CA ALA A 998 -13.90 0.01 -3.03
C ALA A 998 -13.08 0.62 -1.88
N ALA A 999 -13.26 1.92 -1.63
CA ALA A 999 -12.59 2.63 -0.55
C ALA A 999 -12.99 2.11 0.85
N CYS A 1000 -14.29 1.94 1.10
CA CYS A 1000 -14.78 1.41 2.37
C CYS A 1000 -14.34 -0.05 2.59
N ARG A 1001 -14.34 -0.87 1.53
CA ARG A 1001 -13.78 -2.24 1.59
C ARG A 1001 -12.29 -2.20 1.95
N TRP A 1002 -11.52 -1.36 1.28
CA TRP A 1002 -10.09 -1.21 1.53
C TRP A 1002 -9.78 -0.87 3.00
N LEU A 1003 -10.57 0.02 3.61
CA LEU A 1003 -10.47 0.34 5.03
C LEU A 1003 -10.78 -0.89 5.89
N ARG A 1004 -11.92 -1.56 5.67
CA ARG A 1004 -12.31 -2.73 6.47
C ARG A 1004 -11.28 -3.87 6.41
N ASP A 1005 -10.70 -4.11 5.25
CA ASP A 1005 -9.67 -5.14 5.06
C ASP A 1005 -8.36 -4.86 5.82
N ARG A 1006 -8.18 -3.62 6.30
CA ARG A 1006 -6.99 -3.15 7.04
C ARG A 1006 -7.27 -2.84 8.50
N GLN A 1007 -8.46 -3.16 9.01
CA GLN A 1007 -8.77 -3.05 10.43
C GLN A 1007 -7.97 -4.10 11.21
N GLN A 1008 -7.24 -3.65 12.23
CA GLN A 1008 -6.43 -4.54 13.06
C GLN A 1008 -7.28 -5.38 14.03
N PRO A 1009 -6.74 -6.46 14.62
CA PRO A 1009 -7.48 -7.32 15.55
C PRO A 1009 -8.05 -6.60 16.78
N ASP A 1010 -7.40 -5.54 17.27
CA ASP A 1010 -7.84 -4.73 18.41
C ASP A 1010 -9.01 -3.79 18.10
N GLY A 1011 -9.39 -3.67 16.82
CA GLY A 1011 -10.47 -2.84 16.30
C GLY A 1011 -10.01 -1.51 15.70
N GLY A 1012 -8.75 -1.12 15.86
CA GLY A 1012 -8.23 0.13 15.32
C GLY A 1012 -7.62 -0.01 13.92
N TRP A 1013 -7.03 1.08 13.44
CA TRP A 1013 -6.24 1.16 12.22
C TRP A 1013 -4.90 1.83 12.48
N GLY A 1014 -3.86 1.42 11.76
CA GLY A 1014 -2.54 2.02 11.88
C GLY A 1014 -1.75 1.90 10.58
N GLU A 1015 -1.14 3.02 10.15
CA GLU A 1015 -0.20 3.10 9.05
C GLU A 1015 1.17 3.56 9.52
N HIS A 1016 2.21 2.95 8.97
CA HIS A 1016 3.58 3.33 9.25
C HIS A 1016 4.07 4.39 8.26
N HIS A 1017 4.72 5.44 8.77
CA HIS A 1017 5.28 6.54 7.98
C HIS A 1017 6.23 6.14 6.83
N ARG A 1018 6.78 4.91 6.83
CA ARG A 1018 7.58 4.37 5.73
C ARG A 1018 6.79 4.28 4.42
N GLY A 1019 5.46 4.26 4.48
CA GLY A 1019 4.60 4.40 3.31
C GLY A 1019 4.89 5.70 2.54
N CYS A 1020 5.13 6.81 3.24
CA CYS A 1020 5.40 8.11 2.65
C CYS A 1020 6.67 8.08 1.77
N VAL A 1021 7.70 7.36 2.22
CA VAL A 1021 8.98 7.19 1.52
C VAL A 1021 8.87 6.18 0.37
N THR A 1022 8.16 5.06 0.58
CA THR A 1022 8.07 3.97 -0.40
C THR A 1022 6.99 4.18 -1.46
N GLY A 1023 6.02 5.06 -1.18
CA GLY A 1023 4.85 5.31 -2.03
C GLY A 1023 3.89 4.12 -2.09
N ARG A 1024 3.73 3.39 -0.98
CA ARG A 1024 2.85 2.21 -0.84
C ARG A 1024 2.30 2.13 0.58
N TYR A 1025 1.13 1.53 0.76
CA TYR A 1025 0.60 1.24 2.09
C TYR A 1025 1.57 0.33 2.87
N VAL A 1026 1.89 0.74 4.10
CA VAL A 1026 2.65 -0.07 5.06
C VAL A 1026 1.86 -0.06 6.35
N ALA A 1027 1.35 -1.23 6.75
CA ALA A 1027 0.65 -1.37 8.03
C ALA A 1027 1.60 -1.01 9.18
N HIS A 1028 1.08 -0.31 10.18
CA HIS A 1028 1.76 -0.16 11.46
C HIS A 1028 1.55 -1.43 12.30
N ASP A 1029 2.52 -1.75 13.17
CA ASP A 1029 2.41 -2.92 14.05
C ASP A 1029 1.33 -2.75 15.13
N GLU A 1030 0.98 -1.49 15.43
CA GLU A 1030 -0.03 -1.09 16.40
C GLU A 1030 -1.06 -0.13 15.80
N SER A 1031 -2.32 -0.22 16.24
CA SER A 1031 -3.35 0.75 15.88
C SER A 1031 -3.04 2.15 16.42
N GLN A 1032 -3.33 3.16 15.61
CA GLN A 1032 -3.11 4.57 15.91
C GLN A 1032 -4.48 5.26 16.07
N VAL A 1033 -4.63 6.08 17.10
CA VAL A 1033 -5.86 6.81 17.45
C VAL A 1033 -6.31 7.71 16.30
N ILE A 1034 -5.39 8.49 15.74
CA ILE A 1034 -5.70 9.44 14.66
C ILE A 1034 -6.12 8.69 13.39
N HIS A 1035 -5.37 7.65 13.00
CA HIS A 1035 -5.72 6.82 11.84
C HIS A 1035 -7.05 6.09 12.04
N THR A 1036 -7.33 5.60 13.25
CA THR A 1036 -8.60 4.97 13.61
C THR A 1036 -9.75 5.96 13.50
N ALA A 1037 -9.57 7.19 13.97
CA ALA A 1037 -10.58 8.23 13.85
C ALA A 1037 -10.89 8.54 12.38
N TRP A 1038 -9.87 8.73 11.53
CA TRP A 1038 -10.07 8.96 10.09
C TRP A 1038 -10.79 7.80 9.40
N ALA A 1039 -10.38 6.56 9.65
CA ALA A 1039 -11.03 5.38 9.07
C ALA A 1039 -12.48 5.26 9.55
N LEU A 1040 -12.75 5.49 10.83
CA LEU A 1040 -14.08 5.43 11.41
C LEU A 1040 -14.99 6.52 10.85
N MET A 1041 -14.52 7.78 10.77
CA MET A 1041 -15.25 8.88 10.14
C MET A 1041 -15.60 8.55 8.69
N ALA A 1042 -14.63 8.07 7.91
CA ALA A 1042 -14.84 7.72 6.51
C ALA A 1042 -15.93 6.65 6.33
N LEU A 1043 -15.92 5.58 7.15
CA LEU A 1043 -16.94 4.53 7.11
C LEU A 1043 -18.32 5.03 7.55
N LEU A 1044 -18.36 5.93 8.54
CA LEU A 1044 -19.60 6.53 9.04
C LEU A 1044 -20.24 7.45 8.01
N GLU A 1045 -19.46 8.38 7.44
CA GLU A 1045 -19.90 9.33 6.41
C GLU A 1045 -20.33 8.61 5.12
N ALA A 1046 -19.61 7.56 4.71
CA ALA A 1046 -20.00 6.73 3.56
C ALA A 1046 -21.26 5.89 3.80
N GLY A 1047 -21.81 5.88 5.02
CA GLY A 1047 -22.95 5.05 5.37
C GLY A 1047 -22.65 3.55 5.30
N ASP A 1048 -21.40 3.12 5.54
CA ASP A 1048 -20.98 1.73 5.35
C ASP A 1048 -21.85 0.77 6.21
N PRO A 1049 -22.33 -0.36 5.65
CA PRO A 1049 -23.27 -1.24 6.35
C PRO A 1049 -22.62 -2.14 7.41
N ASP A 1050 -21.29 -2.23 7.45
CA ASP A 1050 -20.55 -3.13 8.36
C ASP A 1050 -20.45 -2.55 9.76
N TRP A 1051 -21.54 -2.72 10.52
CA TRP A 1051 -21.64 -2.24 11.88
C TRP A 1051 -20.61 -2.89 12.82
N THR A 1052 -20.17 -4.11 12.52
CA THR A 1052 -19.15 -4.79 13.33
C THR A 1052 -17.81 -4.08 13.24
N ALA A 1053 -17.37 -3.72 12.03
CA ALA A 1053 -16.15 -2.94 11.85
C ALA A 1053 -16.25 -1.58 12.54
N ILE A 1054 -17.37 -0.87 12.37
CA ILE A 1054 -17.64 0.44 12.98
C ILE A 1054 -17.59 0.37 14.51
N ALA A 1055 -18.32 -0.57 15.12
CA ALA A 1055 -18.38 -0.72 16.58
C ALA A 1055 -17.03 -1.11 17.19
N ARG A 1056 -16.21 -1.89 16.48
CA ARG A 1056 -14.84 -2.23 16.91
C ARG A 1056 -13.92 -1.00 16.90
N GLY A 1057 -14.02 -0.13 15.88
CA GLY A 1057 -13.29 1.14 15.82
C GLY A 1057 -13.67 2.08 16.97
N ALA A 1058 -14.97 2.24 17.23
CA ALA A 1058 -15.45 3.04 18.36
C ALA A 1058 -14.96 2.48 19.71
N ARG A 1059 -15.02 1.15 19.90
CA ARG A 1059 -14.51 0.50 21.11
C ARG A 1059 -13.02 0.74 21.32
N PHE A 1060 -12.23 0.71 20.25
CA PHE A 1060 -10.80 1.02 20.32
C PHE A 1060 -10.57 2.45 20.83
N LEU A 1061 -11.26 3.45 20.26
CA LEU A 1061 -11.12 4.85 20.69
C LEU A 1061 -11.55 5.04 22.14
N ILE A 1062 -12.68 4.48 22.55
CA ILE A 1062 -13.20 4.56 23.94
C ILE A 1062 -12.18 3.95 24.92
N ARG A 1063 -11.64 2.77 24.61
CA ARG A 1063 -10.69 2.07 25.49
C ARG A 1063 -9.33 2.77 25.62
N THR A 1064 -8.94 3.51 24.58
CA THR A 1064 -7.63 4.18 24.51
C THR A 1064 -7.68 5.59 25.12
N GLN A 1065 -8.87 6.11 25.41
CA GLN A 1065 -9.05 7.39 26.07
C GLN A 1065 -8.64 7.29 27.54
N ASP A 1066 -7.93 8.30 28.05
CA ASP A 1066 -7.59 8.40 29.46
C ASP A 1066 -8.74 8.98 30.31
N ALA A 1067 -8.56 8.99 31.64
CA ALA A 1067 -9.55 9.50 32.57
C ALA A 1067 -9.85 11.01 32.42
N ASN A 1068 -8.94 11.77 31.79
CA ASN A 1068 -9.08 13.20 31.56
C ASN A 1068 -9.73 13.51 30.19
N GLY A 1069 -10.14 12.48 29.45
CA GLY A 1069 -10.77 12.63 28.13
C GLY A 1069 -9.78 12.79 26.98
N GLN A 1070 -8.48 12.59 27.23
CA GLN A 1070 -7.42 12.76 26.24
C GLN A 1070 -7.06 11.42 25.58
N TRP A 1071 -6.40 11.49 24.44
CA TRP A 1071 -5.72 10.35 23.84
C TRP A 1071 -4.20 10.49 23.89
N PRO A 1072 -3.47 9.38 24.06
CA PRO A 1072 -2.01 9.40 24.22
C PRO A 1072 -1.29 9.91 22.98
N LYS A 1073 -0.05 10.41 23.17
CA LYS A 1073 0.89 10.58 22.05
C LYS A 1073 1.19 9.21 21.44
N GLN A 1074 1.11 9.13 20.12
CA GLN A 1074 1.61 7.99 19.34
C GLN A 1074 2.46 8.52 18.17
N ASP A 1075 2.67 7.71 17.13
CA ASP A 1075 3.48 8.11 15.97
C ASP A 1075 2.89 9.34 15.26
N SER A 1076 3.78 10.13 14.66
CA SER A 1076 3.42 11.34 13.91
C SER A 1076 2.45 11.04 12.76
N ALA A 1077 1.31 11.74 12.75
CA ALA A 1077 0.26 11.56 11.74
C ALA A 1077 0.39 12.54 10.55
N GLY A 1078 1.20 13.59 10.67
CA GLY A 1078 1.45 14.57 9.62
C GLY A 1078 2.70 14.25 8.79
N VAL A 1079 2.71 14.67 7.53
CA VAL A 1079 3.88 14.57 6.67
C VAL A 1079 3.92 15.69 5.65
N PHE A 1080 5.10 16.14 5.26
CA PHE A 1080 5.29 16.90 4.04
C PHE A 1080 6.58 16.51 3.32
N PHE A 1081 6.63 16.74 2.02
CA PHE A 1081 7.76 16.39 1.14
C PHE A 1081 8.32 14.96 1.32
N ARG A 1082 7.43 14.00 1.63
CA ARG A 1082 7.69 12.56 1.83
C ARG A 1082 8.46 12.17 3.09
N THR A 1083 9.36 13.02 3.58
CA THR A 1083 10.36 12.67 4.60
C THR A 1083 10.26 13.48 5.88
N ALA A 1084 9.56 14.62 5.86
CA ALA A 1084 9.38 15.45 7.03
C ALA A 1084 8.08 15.07 7.75
N LEU A 1085 8.20 14.33 8.85
CA LEU A 1085 7.05 14.01 9.70
C LEU A 1085 6.73 15.16 10.64
N LEU A 1086 5.43 15.36 10.85
CA LEU A 1086 4.88 16.39 11.71
C LEU A 1086 3.96 15.75 12.77
N ASP A 1087 4.11 16.14 14.02
CA ASP A 1087 3.12 15.84 15.06
C ASP A 1087 2.19 17.04 15.21
N TYR A 1088 0.94 16.87 14.77
CA TYR A 1088 -0.15 17.82 14.99
C TYR A 1088 -0.81 17.48 16.33
N LEU A 1089 -0.45 18.22 17.38
CA LEU A 1089 -0.84 17.85 18.76
C LEU A 1089 -2.35 17.71 18.94
N LEU A 1090 -3.16 18.59 18.31
CA LEU A 1090 -4.61 18.57 18.46
C LEU A 1090 -5.34 17.52 17.62
N TYR A 1091 -4.69 16.85 16.66
CA TYR A 1091 -5.33 15.80 15.87
C TYR A 1091 -5.88 14.68 16.76
N ARG A 1092 -5.15 14.34 17.82
CA ARG A 1092 -5.56 13.31 18.78
C ARG A 1092 -6.73 13.73 19.68
N GLN A 1093 -7.16 14.99 19.61
CA GLN A 1093 -8.27 15.51 20.41
C GLN A 1093 -9.55 15.60 19.55
N TYR A 1094 -9.55 16.40 18.48
CA TYR A 1094 -10.78 16.66 17.73
C TYR A 1094 -11.17 15.54 16.76
N PHE A 1095 -10.22 14.79 16.17
CA PHE A 1095 -10.60 13.69 15.25
C PHE A 1095 -11.29 12.52 16.00
N PRO A 1096 -10.76 12.01 17.13
CA PRO A 1096 -11.44 10.96 17.89
C PRO A 1096 -12.79 11.41 18.43
N LEU A 1097 -12.90 12.66 18.92
CA LEU A 1097 -14.17 13.24 19.35
C LEU A 1097 -15.19 13.23 18.21
N HIS A 1098 -14.81 13.77 17.04
CA HIS A 1098 -15.69 13.82 15.88
C HIS A 1098 -16.12 12.41 15.42
N ALA A 1099 -15.18 11.47 15.35
CA ALA A 1099 -15.46 10.09 14.98
C ALA A 1099 -16.46 9.41 15.95
N LEU A 1100 -16.28 9.61 17.26
CA LEU A 1100 -17.18 9.09 18.28
C LEU A 1100 -18.56 9.76 18.24
N ALA A 1101 -18.62 11.05 17.89
CA ALA A 1101 -19.88 11.80 17.81
C ALA A 1101 -20.73 11.28 16.66
N LEU A 1102 -20.14 11.14 15.46
CA LEU A 1102 -20.79 10.52 14.30
C LEU A 1102 -21.22 9.08 14.58
N TYR A 1103 -20.40 8.32 15.30
CA TYR A 1103 -20.73 6.95 15.70
C TYR A 1103 -21.95 6.93 16.62
N GLU A 1104 -21.97 7.77 17.65
CA GLU A 1104 -23.05 7.80 18.65
C GLU A 1104 -24.38 8.26 18.04
N GLN A 1105 -24.35 9.29 17.17
CA GLN A 1105 -25.52 9.71 16.40
C GLN A 1105 -26.10 8.55 15.58
N ARG A 1106 -25.24 7.82 14.85
CA ARG A 1106 -25.67 6.67 14.05
C ARG A 1106 -26.12 5.48 14.90
N ARG A 1107 -25.51 5.26 16.06
CA ARG A 1107 -25.90 4.21 17.02
C ARG A 1107 -27.29 4.46 17.59
N ARG A 1108 -27.58 5.69 18.05
CA ARG A 1108 -28.89 6.09 18.59
C ARG A 1108 -29.99 5.96 17.54
N GLY A 1109 -29.72 6.35 16.30
CA GLY A 1109 -30.66 6.20 15.18
C GLY A 1109 -30.96 4.75 14.76
N ARG A 1110 -30.23 3.75 15.29
CA ARG A 1110 -30.53 2.32 15.11
C ARG A 1110 -31.38 1.73 16.23
N SER A 1111 -31.36 2.36 17.41
CA SER A 1111 -32.10 1.93 18.60
C SER A 1111 -33.50 2.56 18.69
N ALA A 1112 -33.75 3.62 17.91
CA ALA A 1112 -35.06 4.21 17.64
C ALA A 1112 -35.68 3.58 16.39
#